data_AF-A0A3B9FWE2-F1
#
_entry.id   AF-A0A3B9FWE2-F1
#
_cell.length_a   1.000
_cell.length_b   1.000
_cell.length_c   1.000
_cell.angle_alpha   90.00
_cell.angle_beta   90.00
_cell.angle_gamma   90.00
#
_symmetry.space_group_name_H-M   'P 1'
#
loop_
_entity.id
_entity.type
_entity.pdbx_description
1 polymer ?
#
loop_
_entity_poly.entity_id
_entity_poly.type
_entity_poly.pdbx_seq_one_letter_code
_entity_poly.pdbx_strand_id
1 'polypeptide(L)'
;MDNWRNAEKLLVVYPSDDTIVRHFMEQYLVQFGTGRRAAPFELISDIEVNDSLLARYPAMLIGHFSADSKCRELIDLPYFSWMNKGFSFMGKQFLSEDDILRLSFVPNARYPDRPLMLITGNSNSKIVAQFSSRNQEFGNYLLWDSWGYQIFHNGQRIMLGMLNDRFERDDVKSWEFDFRGKVIAHNEHFDFYDHNSGLSELQTDSIMAYTHRNITAFETVFGVTAGGPFAYHLLPSTEVKGLMYNNTDQSHTDMTLQAVYAVYEHEFGEHYSGTEMELIIADAFGYPKTLAMLKGLSATFNSKWEDKGSRYWALCLYQAGAAPVLHDILDADSYQQRSPLIMQACASLFTQYLLATYTPTEVRSLYNSATSERLMQEAEDYDSWIRKQLQTFEPEKQKKKSLERLQGFNFAHEGYNVYNGYLGSEARKSIDEMHNTGSNTMAIIPYSVTREMNKPVPFPIMQSAGSENDASVIKAAHEAQERGMVVMLKPQIWSHMGWPGDIAMKNEEDWSLFFSYYENWIMHYALLAEMYDIELFCAGVEFQQATLTHPEAWETLFRKIRSLYGGYLTYAANWGAEIEGARIWDQLDFISVNCYYPISKQESPTDEELLSGMEAVLDKLEQIDRRTDKPMMITEIGFKSIDKPWIQPHADHDEQGVNNDSQVRCYEAMFRALKDESWIQGIYLWQWPSYMDYYRHNPKGFTPAGKPAEEVVRKYFTNQD
;
A
#
# COMPACT_ATOMS: atom_id res chain seq x y z
N MET A 1 -23.84 -5.40 1.62
CA MET A 1 -22.83 -5.17 0.56
C MET A 1 -22.99 -6.14 -0.63
N ASP A 2 -23.15 -7.45 -0.41
CA ASP A 2 -23.23 -8.42 -1.53
C ASP A 2 -24.39 -8.19 -2.49
N ASN A 3 -25.58 -7.81 -1.98
CA ASN A 3 -26.71 -7.43 -2.83
C ASN A 3 -26.42 -6.19 -3.72
N TRP A 4 -25.49 -5.32 -3.32
CA TRP A 4 -25.01 -4.20 -4.14
C TRP A 4 -24.02 -4.68 -5.20
N ARG A 5 -23.08 -5.56 -4.81
CA ARG A 5 -22.07 -6.15 -5.72
C ARG A 5 -22.66 -6.97 -6.84
N ASN A 6 -23.65 -7.76 -6.52
CA ASN A 6 -24.27 -8.70 -7.45
C ASN A 6 -25.50 -8.12 -8.14
N ALA A 7 -25.72 -6.81 -8.04
CA ALA A 7 -26.89 -6.16 -8.62
C ALA A 7 -26.84 -6.18 -10.16
N GLU A 8 -27.98 -6.53 -10.78
CA GLU A 8 -28.14 -6.43 -12.25
C GLU A 8 -28.03 -4.98 -12.75
N LYS A 9 -28.37 -4.01 -11.90
CA LYS A 9 -28.38 -2.58 -12.17
C LYS A 9 -28.35 -1.82 -10.84
N LEU A 10 -27.71 -0.66 -10.82
CA LEU A 10 -27.73 0.28 -9.70
C LEU A 10 -28.44 1.57 -10.10
N LEU A 11 -29.38 2.03 -9.27
CA LEU A 11 -30.04 3.33 -9.46
C LEU A 11 -29.17 4.44 -8.87
N VAL A 12 -29.05 5.56 -9.56
CA VAL A 12 -28.50 6.80 -9.03
C VAL A 12 -29.62 7.83 -9.04
N VAL A 13 -30.11 8.19 -7.85
CA VAL A 13 -31.24 9.10 -7.69
C VAL A 13 -30.73 10.47 -7.25
N TYR A 14 -31.15 11.52 -7.97
CA TYR A 14 -30.79 12.91 -7.70
C TYR A 14 -32.04 13.80 -7.54
N PRO A 15 -31.96 14.94 -6.82
CA PRO A 15 -33.06 15.90 -6.72
C PRO A 15 -33.46 16.45 -8.10
N SER A 16 -34.74 16.34 -8.46
CA SER A 16 -35.26 16.74 -9.78
C SER A 16 -35.03 18.21 -10.16
N ASP A 17 -34.88 19.09 -9.17
CA ASP A 17 -34.62 20.52 -9.33
C ASP A 17 -33.12 20.88 -9.40
N ASP A 18 -32.20 19.92 -9.25
CA ASP A 18 -30.77 20.18 -9.22
C ASP A 18 -30.02 19.72 -10.48
N THR A 19 -29.51 20.70 -11.24
CA THR A 19 -28.73 20.46 -12.46
C THR A 19 -27.25 20.18 -12.18
N ILE A 20 -26.72 20.56 -11.02
CA ILE A 20 -25.30 20.46 -10.66
C ILE A 20 -24.95 19.00 -10.35
N VAL A 21 -25.71 18.35 -9.46
CA VAL A 21 -25.57 16.95 -9.09
C VAL A 21 -25.83 16.06 -10.30
N ARG A 22 -26.87 16.37 -11.09
CA ARG A 22 -27.16 15.65 -12.33
C ARG A 22 -25.95 15.65 -13.27
N HIS A 23 -25.42 16.83 -13.59
CA HIS A 23 -24.30 16.95 -14.53
C HIS A 23 -23.04 16.24 -14.01
N PHE A 24 -22.75 16.39 -12.71
CA PHE A 24 -21.66 15.68 -12.06
C PHE A 24 -21.79 14.16 -12.20
N MET A 25 -22.98 13.61 -11.93
CA MET A 25 -23.21 12.17 -12.06
C MET A 25 -23.20 11.68 -13.51
N GLU A 26 -23.70 12.47 -14.46
CA GLU A 26 -23.59 12.16 -15.89
C GLU A 26 -22.12 12.01 -16.31
N GLN A 27 -21.24 12.94 -15.89
CA GLN A 27 -19.81 12.86 -16.18
C GLN A 27 -19.14 11.67 -15.48
N TYR A 28 -19.42 11.48 -14.19
CA TYR A 28 -18.83 10.39 -13.40
C TYR A 28 -19.19 9.01 -13.97
N LEU A 29 -20.46 8.79 -14.31
CA LEU A 29 -20.93 7.50 -14.82
C LEU A 29 -20.39 7.18 -16.23
N VAL A 30 -20.14 8.19 -17.06
CA VAL A 30 -19.48 8.01 -18.36
C VAL A 30 -18.05 7.52 -18.18
N GLN A 31 -17.30 8.09 -17.23
CA GLN A 31 -15.93 7.66 -16.94
C GLN A 31 -15.92 6.22 -16.38
N PHE A 32 -16.84 5.92 -15.47
CA PHE A 32 -16.97 4.60 -14.84
C PHE A 32 -17.42 3.48 -15.81
N GLY A 33 -18.32 3.79 -16.75
CA GLY A 33 -18.95 2.82 -17.67
C GLY A 33 -18.03 2.20 -18.73
N THR A 34 -16.73 2.52 -18.71
CA THR A 34 -15.73 1.98 -19.64
C THR A 34 -15.13 0.63 -19.19
N GLY A 35 -15.48 0.13 -17.99
CA GLY A 35 -14.98 -1.14 -17.43
C GLY A 35 -15.94 -2.34 -17.60
N ARG A 36 -15.42 -3.52 -17.96
CA ARG A 36 -16.18 -4.76 -18.25
C ARG A 36 -16.96 -5.41 -17.07
N ARG A 37 -16.86 -4.89 -15.84
CA ARG A 37 -17.50 -5.47 -14.62
C ARG A 37 -18.41 -4.50 -13.85
N ALA A 38 -18.71 -3.33 -14.41
CA ALA A 38 -19.66 -2.40 -13.83
C ALA A 38 -21.11 -2.90 -14.06
N ALA A 39 -21.90 -3.07 -13.00
CA ALA A 39 -23.35 -3.16 -13.17
C ALA A 39 -23.83 -1.91 -13.96
N PRO A 40 -24.73 -2.03 -14.94
CA PRO A 40 -25.27 -0.86 -15.62
C PRO A 40 -25.92 0.08 -14.60
N PHE A 41 -25.77 1.39 -14.81
CA PHE A 41 -26.36 2.41 -13.95
C PHE A 41 -27.55 3.05 -14.64
N GLU A 42 -28.51 3.50 -13.83
CA GLU A 42 -29.62 4.33 -14.29
C GLU A 42 -29.68 5.58 -13.43
N LEU A 43 -29.35 6.72 -14.05
CA LEU A 43 -29.50 8.03 -13.45
C LEU A 43 -30.96 8.48 -13.59
N ILE A 44 -31.65 8.70 -12.48
CA ILE A 44 -33.09 8.99 -12.43
C ILE A 44 -33.38 10.11 -11.43
N SER A 45 -34.36 10.96 -11.72
CA SER A 45 -34.75 12.01 -10.78
C SER A 45 -35.63 11.45 -9.65
N ASP A 46 -35.64 12.14 -8.50
CA ASP A 46 -36.40 11.74 -7.31
C ASP A 46 -37.93 11.73 -7.50
N ILE A 47 -38.44 12.44 -8.50
CA ILE A 47 -39.87 12.43 -8.87
C ILE A 47 -40.22 11.30 -9.85
N GLU A 48 -39.25 10.77 -10.58
CA GLU A 48 -39.42 9.68 -11.56
C GLU A 48 -39.20 8.31 -10.93
N VAL A 49 -38.37 8.23 -9.87
CA VAL A 49 -38.14 6.97 -9.15
C VAL A 49 -39.43 6.47 -8.50
N ASN A 50 -39.68 5.16 -8.62
CA ASN A 50 -40.90 4.54 -8.13
C ASN A 50 -40.62 3.20 -7.45
N ASP A 51 -41.63 2.70 -6.74
CA ASP A 51 -41.57 1.48 -5.93
C ASP A 51 -41.18 0.23 -6.74
N SER A 52 -41.56 0.15 -8.02
CA SER A 52 -41.18 -0.98 -8.88
C SER A 52 -39.66 -1.04 -9.11
N LEU A 53 -39.04 0.13 -9.33
CA LEU A 53 -37.58 0.23 -9.49
C LEU A 53 -36.87 -0.04 -8.16
N LEU A 54 -37.33 0.56 -7.06
CA LEU A 54 -36.72 0.42 -5.73
C LEU A 54 -36.85 -0.99 -5.15
N ALA A 55 -37.92 -1.73 -5.48
CA ALA A 55 -38.06 -3.14 -5.11
C ALA A 55 -37.11 -4.05 -5.89
N ARG A 56 -36.68 -3.62 -7.08
CA ARG A 56 -35.84 -4.42 -7.98
C ARG A 56 -34.35 -4.15 -7.82
N TYR A 57 -33.97 -2.89 -7.64
CA TYR A 57 -32.57 -2.46 -7.74
C TYR A 57 -32.12 -1.70 -6.47
N PRO A 58 -30.88 -1.93 -6.00
CA PRO A 58 -30.24 -1.05 -5.02
C PRO A 58 -30.11 0.38 -5.57
N ALA A 59 -30.02 1.38 -4.68
CA ALA A 59 -29.98 2.78 -5.08
C ALA A 59 -28.95 3.61 -4.30
N MET A 60 -28.22 4.47 -5.01
CA MET A 60 -27.50 5.60 -4.44
C MET A 60 -28.38 6.85 -4.49
N LEU A 61 -28.62 7.47 -3.35
CA LEU A 61 -29.27 8.77 -3.24
C LEU A 61 -28.18 9.82 -3.09
N ILE A 62 -28.08 10.78 -4.02
CA ILE A 62 -27.07 11.85 -3.96
C ILE A 62 -27.72 13.22 -4.11
N GLY A 63 -27.48 14.10 -3.14
CA GLY A 63 -27.93 15.49 -3.14
C GLY A 63 -28.71 15.91 -1.90
N HIS A 64 -29.15 17.17 -1.92
CA HIS A 64 -30.05 17.77 -0.95
C HIS A 64 -31.50 17.58 -1.41
N PHE A 65 -32.21 16.63 -0.81
CA PHE A 65 -33.60 16.32 -1.16
C PHE A 65 -34.57 17.23 -0.41
N SER A 66 -35.62 17.72 -1.07
CA SER A 66 -36.68 18.53 -0.45
C SER A 66 -37.48 17.72 0.59
N ALA A 67 -38.21 18.42 1.48
CA ALA A 67 -38.99 17.76 2.54
C ALA A 67 -40.08 16.82 1.99
N ASP A 68 -40.62 17.12 0.81
CA ASP A 68 -41.65 16.33 0.13
C ASP A 68 -41.08 15.20 -0.74
N SER A 69 -39.76 15.09 -0.84
CA SER A 69 -39.10 14.05 -1.63
C SER A 69 -39.27 12.68 -0.97
N LYS A 70 -39.78 11.71 -1.74
CA LYS A 70 -39.96 10.32 -1.30
C LYS A 70 -38.64 9.66 -0.91
N CYS A 71 -37.51 10.15 -1.41
CA CYS A 71 -36.17 9.65 -1.06
C CYS A 71 -35.88 9.79 0.44
N ARG A 72 -36.45 10.80 1.12
CA ARG A 72 -36.27 10.97 2.57
C ARG A 72 -36.88 9.82 3.37
N GLU A 73 -37.98 9.23 2.89
CA GLU A 73 -38.69 8.12 3.54
C GLU A 73 -38.00 6.76 3.36
N LEU A 74 -37.00 6.66 2.48
CA LEU A 74 -36.26 5.42 2.24
C LEU A 74 -35.19 5.16 3.31
N ILE A 75 -34.85 6.18 4.10
CA ILE A 75 -33.85 6.15 5.16
C ILE A 75 -34.56 6.26 6.50
N ASP A 76 -34.69 5.14 7.20
CA ASP A 76 -35.23 5.06 8.56
C ASP A 76 -34.16 4.45 9.47
N LEU A 77 -33.32 5.31 10.05
CA LEU A 77 -32.21 4.93 10.89
C LEU A 77 -32.31 5.70 12.21
N PRO A 78 -32.24 5.03 13.38
CA PRO A 78 -32.54 5.66 14.67
C PRO A 78 -31.56 6.79 15.08
N TYR A 79 -30.40 6.84 14.43
CA TYR A 79 -29.36 7.83 14.66
C TYR A 79 -29.27 8.91 13.58
N PHE A 80 -30.13 8.89 12.56
CA PHE A 80 -30.16 9.87 11.50
C PHE A 80 -31.54 10.52 11.41
N SER A 81 -31.57 11.84 11.28
CA SER A 81 -32.82 12.54 10.99
C SER A 81 -32.60 13.72 10.06
N TRP A 82 -33.44 13.82 9.05
CA TRP A 82 -33.55 15.03 8.23
C TRP A 82 -33.98 16.22 9.07
N MET A 83 -33.43 17.40 8.79
CA MET A 83 -33.90 18.66 9.38
C MET A 83 -34.36 19.61 8.26
N ASN A 84 -35.06 20.68 8.63
CA ASN A 84 -35.45 21.73 7.66
C ASN A 84 -34.22 22.47 7.11
N LYS A 85 -33.20 22.61 7.95
CA LYS A 85 -31.87 23.09 7.60
C LYS A 85 -30.90 22.16 8.31
N GLY A 86 -30.13 21.37 7.59
CA GLY A 86 -29.25 20.38 8.20
C GLY A 86 -29.74 18.93 8.20
N PHE A 87 -28.94 18.12 8.85
CA PHE A 87 -29.28 16.77 9.29
C PHE A 87 -28.73 16.57 10.70
N SER A 88 -29.35 15.65 11.44
CA SER A 88 -28.78 15.13 12.68
C SER A 88 -28.20 13.75 12.42
N PHE A 89 -27.02 13.49 12.94
CA PHE A 89 -26.38 12.18 12.88
C PHE A 89 -25.71 11.88 14.23
N MET A 90 -25.98 10.71 14.80
CA MET A 90 -25.43 10.25 16.08
C MET A 90 -25.59 11.28 17.22
N GLY A 91 -26.76 11.92 17.29
CA GLY A 91 -27.09 12.92 18.30
C GLY A 91 -26.47 14.31 18.09
N LYS A 92 -25.74 14.54 16.99
CA LYS A 92 -25.16 15.84 16.63
C LYS A 92 -25.86 16.46 15.44
N GLN A 93 -25.97 17.79 15.44
CA GLN A 93 -26.58 18.55 14.35
C GLN A 93 -25.52 19.14 13.42
N PHE A 94 -25.74 19.00 12.11
CA PHE A 94 -24.86 19.47 11.05
C PHE A 94 -25.64 20.45 10.16
N LEU A 95 -25.38 21.74 10.35
CA LEU A 95 -26.19 22.85 9.84
C LEU A 95 -25.45 23.75 8.83
N SER A 96 -24.13 23.55 8.67
CA SER A 96 -23.28 24.32 7.75
C SER A 96 -23.50 23.86 6.31
N GLU A 97 -23.36 24.76 5.34
CA GLU A 97 -23.39 24.40 3.91
C GLU A 97 -22.28 23.42 3.52
N ASP A 98 -21.17 23.43 4.25
CA ASP A 98 -20.03 22.54 4.07
C ASP A 98 -20.18 21.17 4.75
N ASP A 99 -21.25 20.95 5.51
CA ASP A 99 -21.51 19.66 6.16
C ASP A 99 -22.08 18.65 5.15
N ILE A 100 -21.40 17.51 5.03
CA ILE A 100 -21.76 16.43 4.10
C ILE A 100 -21.73 15.10 4.85
N LEU A 101 -22.80 14.31 4.70
CA LEU A 101 -22.92 12.94 5.21
C LEU A 101 -22.82 11.96 4.05
N ARG A 102 -22.02 10.90 4.26
CA ARG A 102 -22.02 9.69 3.45
C ARG A 102 -22.43 8.50 4.33
N LEU A 103 -23.43 7.75 3.89
CA LEU A 103 -23.81 6.45 4.45
C LEU A 103 -23.70 5.38 3.37
N SER A 104 -23.16 4.23 3.73
CA SER A 104 -22.80 3.18 2.78
C SER A 104 -23.48 1.87 3.14
N PHE A 105 -24.23 1.31 2.20
CA PHE A 105 -24.90 0.00 2.30
C PHE A 105 -25.88 -0.15 3.47
N VAL A 106 -26.63 0.91 3.79
CA VAL A 106 -27.69 0.90 4.80
C VAL A 106 -28.97 0.27 4.25
N PRO A 107 -29.88 -0.26 5.11
CA PRO A 107 -31.12 -0.86 4.63
C PRO A 107 -32.03 0.20 4.02
N ASN A 108 -32.74 -0.18 2.96
CA ASN A 108 -33.88 0.57 2.48
C ASN A 108 -35.07 0.27 3.39
N ALA A 109 -35.66 1.31 3.99
CA ALA A 109 -36.77 1.17 4.95
C ALA A 109 -37.97 0.42 4.37
N ARG A 110 -38.19 0.51 3.05
CA ARG A 110 -39.28 -0.19 2.34
C ARG A 110 -38.87 -1.54 1.77
N TYR A 111 -37.60 -1.67 1.35
CA TYR A 111 -37.08 -2.86 0.67
C TYR A 111 -35.73 -3.30 1.26
N PRO A 112 -35.70 -3.90 2.46
CA PRO A 112 -34.44 -4.17 3.19
C PRO A 112 -33.37 -4.93 2.41
N ASP A 113 -33.78 -5.80 1.47
CA ASP A 113 -32.87 -6.56 0.59
C ASP A 113 -32.27 -5.74 -0.57
N ARG A 114 -32.63 -4.46 -0.69
CA ARG A 114 -32.16 -3.49 -1.71
C ARG A 114 -31.40 -2.38 -0.99
N PRO A 115 -30.09 -2.56 -0.73
CA PRO A 115 -29.33 -1.62 0.07
C PRO A 115 -29.26 -0.23 -0.57
N LEU A 116 -29.11 0.78 0.27
CA LEU A 116 -28.93 2.17 -0.13
C LEU A 116 -27.52 2.68 0.18
N MET A 117 -27.06 3.59 -0.66
CA MET A 117 -26.03 4.55 -0.31
C MET A 117 -26.65 5.95 -0.27
N LEU A 118 -26.28 6.76 0.70
CA LEU A 118 -26.74 8.15 0.83
C LEU A 118 -25.54 9.08 0.84
N ILE A 119 -25.51 10.06 -0.07
CA ILE A 119 -24.61 11.20 -0.02
C ILE A 119 -25.50 12.44 0.05
N THR A 120 -25.54 13.10 1.19
CA THR A 120 -26.39 14.28 1.40
C THR A 120 -25.66 15.36 2.19
N GLY A 121 -26.24 16.55 2.24
CA GLY A 121 -25.64 17.71 2.86
C GLY A 121 -26.56 18.91 2.74
N ASN A 122 -26.02 20.08 3.00
CA ASN A 122 -26.78 21.34 3.01
C ASN A 122 -26.60 22.19 1.75
N SER A 123 -25.71 21.78 0.85
CA SER A 123 -25.47 22.43 -0.43
C SER A 123 -25.03 21.42 -1.50
N ASN A 124 -25.75 21.39 -2.62
CA ASN A 124 -25.43 20.51 -3.75
C ASN A 124 -24.09 20.84 -4.41
N SER A 125 -23.72 22.13 -4.45
CA SER A 125 -22.41 22.54 -4.99
C SER A 125 -21.26 22.08 -4.09
N LYS A 126 -21.45 22.06 -2.77
CA LYS A 126 -20.46 21.56 -1.81
C LYS A 126 -20.34 20.04 -1.86
N ILE A 127 -21.46 19.33 -1.98
CA ILE A 127 -21.46 17.88 -2.25
C ILE A 127 -20.63 17.57 -3.50
N VAL A 128 -20.91 18.24 -4.63
CA VAL A 128 -20.15 18.01 -5.86
C VAL A 128 -18.68 18.38 -5.71
N ALA A 129 -18.35 19.49 -5.05
CA ALA A 129 -16.97 19.90 -4.82
C ALA A 129 -16.17 18.87 -4.00
N GLN A 130 -16.79 18.23 -2.99
CA GLN A 130 -16.16 17.22 -2.15
C GLN A 130 -15.68 16.00 -2.93
N PHE A 131 -16.42 15.61 -3.97
CA PHE A 131 -16.16 14.37 -4.71
C PHE A 131 -15.59 14.60 -6.11
N SER A 132 -15.63 15.83 -6.63
CA SER A 132 -15.08 16.17 -7.94
C SER A 132 -13.55 16.19 -7.99
N SER A 133 -12.89 16.61 -6.91
CA SER A 133 -11.42 16.67 -6.83
C SER A 133 -10.76 15.28 -6.73
N ARG A 134 -11.49 14.28 -6.23
CA ARG A 134 -10.99 12.90 -6.02
C ARG A 134 -11.14 11.98 -7.23
N ASN A 135 -11.73 12.47 -8.32
CA ASN A 135 -11.99 11.68 -9.53
C ASN A 135 -10.73 11.25 -10.28
N GLN A 136 -9.55 11.84 -10.01
CA GLN A 136 -8.31 11.47 -10.69
C GLN A 136 -7.52 10.35 -10.01
N GLU A 137 -7.68 10.13 -8.69
CA GLU A 137 -6.82 9.19 -7.96
C GLU A 137 -7.44 7.80 -7.76
N PHE A 138 -8.77 7.66 -7.77
CA PHE A 138 -9.41 6.35 -7.57
C PHE A 138 -10.79 6.29 -8.25
N GLY A 139 -10.91 5.56 -9.37
CA GLY A 139 -12.15 5.45 -10.14
C GLY A 139 -13.43 5.22 -9.31
N ASN A 140 -13.60 4.01 -8.78
CA ASN A 140 -14.84 3.49 -8.18
C ASN A 140 -15.33 4.18 -6.87
N TYR A 141 -14.67 5.24 -6.41
CA TYR A 141 -14.80 5.77 -5.05
C TYR A 141 -16.21 6.21 -4.62
N LEU A 142 -17.07 6.73 -5.51
CA LEU A 142 -18.43 7.14 -5.11
C LEU A 142 -19.34 5.93 -4.85
N LEU A 143 -19.18 4.88 -5.66
CA LEU A 143 -20.06 3.71 -5.69
C LEU A 143 -19.60 2.57 -4.76
N TRP A 144 -18.40 2.74 -4.21
CA TRP A 144 -17.76 1.78 -3.34
C TRP A 144 -17.16 2.50 -2.16
N ASP A 145 -17.48 2.03 -0.97
CA ASP A 145 -16.89 2.50 0.28
C ASP A 145 -16.57 1.29 1.12
N SER A 146 -15.51 1.35 1.91
CA SER A 146 -15.18 0.30 2.87
C SER A 146 -15.68 0.64 4.28
N TRP A 147 -16.25 1.85 4.45
CA TRP A 147 -16.79 2.39 5.70
C TRP A 147 -18.31 2.37 5.71
N GLY A 148 -18.91 2.32 6.89
CA GLY A 148 -20.37 2.40 7.07
C GLY A 148 -20.89 3.83 6.99
N TYR A 149 -20.14 4.79 7.51
CA TYR A 149 -20.47 6.22 7.43
C TYR A 149 -19.23 7.12 7.43
N GLN A 150 -19.37 8.31 6.84
CA GLN A 150 -18.38 9.38 6.89
C GLN A 150 -19.10 10.73 6.99
N ILE A 151 -18.52 11.68 7.73
CA ILE A 151 -18.98 13.08 7.77
C ILE A 151 -17.83 14.00 7.41
N PHE A 152 -18.10 14.96 6.54
CA PHE A 152 -17.16 15.99 6.13
C PHE A 152 -17.65 17.37 6.56
N HIS A 153 -16.70 18.24 6.88
CA HIS A 153 -16.89 19.67 7.14
C HIS A 153 -15.72 20.43 6.51
N ASN A 154 -16.01 21.46 5.71
CA ASN A 154 -15.00 22.24 4.96
C ASN A 154 -14.01 21.38 4.16
N GLY A 155 -14.49 20.30 3.52
CA GLY A 155 -13.63 19.39 2.77
C GLY A 155 -12.96 18.29 3.60
N GLN A 156 -12.85 18.50 4.92
CA GLN A 156 -12.14 17.62 5.85
C GLN A 156 -13.06 16.57 6.46
N ARG A 157 -12.59 15.33 6.62
CA ARG A 157 -13.35 14.25 7.25
C ARG A 157 -13.31 14.40 8.77
N ILE A 158 -14.44 14.73 9.37
CA ILE A 158 -14.57 14.96 10.82
C ILE A 158 -15.10 13.74 11.58
N MET A 159 -15.76 12.80 10.90
CA MET A 159 -16.20 11.53 11.47
C MET A 159 -16.11 10.40 10.45
N LEU A 160 -15.81 9.19 10.92
CA LEU A 160 -15.66 7.98 10.12
C LEU A 160 -15.99 6.75 10.96
N GLY A 161 -16.69 5.77 10.42
CA GLY A 161 -16.80 4.50 11.14
C GLY A 161 -17.61 3.41 10.44
N MET A 162 -17.66 2.27 11.11
CA MET A 162 -18.47 1.11 10.74
C MET A 162 -19.82 1.11 11.46
N LEU A 163 -20.77 0.45 10.83
CA LEU A 163 -22.04 0.06 11.45
C LEU A 163 -22.00 -1.46 11.69
N ASN A 164 -22.53 -1.91 12.82
CA ASN A 164 -22.66 -3.34 13.13
C ASN A 164 -23.81 -3.99 12.33
N ASP A 165 -24.06 -5.29 12.52
CA ASP A 165 -25.10 -6.03 11.80
C ASP A 165 -26.54 -5.53 12.08
N ARG A 166 -26.73 -4.73 13.14
CA ARG A 166 -28.00 -4.06 13.47
C ARG A 166 -28.05 -2.64 12.88
N PHE A 167 -27.06 -2.28 12.07
CA PHE A 167 -26.82 -0.95 11.54
C PHE A 167 -26.58 0.11 12.64
N GLU A 168 -26.21 -0.27 13.85
CA GLU A 168 -25.84 0.69 14.92
C GLU A 168 -24.35 1.03 14.85
N ARG A 169 -23.93 2.15 15.46
CA ARG A 169 -22.51 2.55 15.53
C ARG A 169 -21.66 1.43 16.14
N ASP A 170 -20.58 1.05 15.46
CA ASP A 170 -19.53 0.23 16.05
C ASP A 170 -18.53 1.15 16.77
N ASP A 171 -18.61 1.21 18.10
CA ASP A 171 -17.80 2.12 18.91
C ASP A 171 -16.30 1.80 18.88
N VAL A 172 -15.91 0.56 18.52
CA VAL A 172 -14.50 0.19 18.37
C VAL A 172 -13.98 0.65 17.02
N LYS A 173 -14.84 0.65 16.00
CA LYS A 173 -14.50 1.00 14.61
C LYS A 173 -15.12 2.33 14.19
N SER A 174 -15.08 3.32 15.09
CA SER A 174 -15.63 4.66 14.86
C SER A 174 -14.72 5.74 15.45
N TRP A 175 -14.44 6.77 14.66
CA TRP A 175 -13.53 7.85 14.99
C TRP A 175 -14.17 9.22 14.73
N GLU A 176 -13.79 10.18 15.56
CA GLU A 176 -14.12 11.59 15.42
C GLU A 176 -12.83 12.39 15.49
N PHE A 177 -12.70 13.41 14.64
CA PHE A 177 -11.43 14.12 14.45
C PHE A 177 -11.58 15.60 14.78
N ASP A 178 -10.62 16.14 15.55
CA ASP A 178 -10.52 17.56 15.86
C ASP A 178 -9.34 18.19 15.10
N PHE A 179 -9.67 19.10 14.20
CA PHE A 179 -8.71 19.80 13.33
C PHE A 179 -8.14 21.08 13.95
N ARG A 180 -8.58 21.48 15.16
CA ARG A 180 -8.11 22.73 15.78
C ARG A 180 -6.68 22.61 16.32
N GLY A 181 -6.35 21.46 16.90
CA GLY A 181 -5.08 21.23 17.59
C GLY A 181 -4.83 22.22 18.74
N LYS A 182 -3.69 22.08 19.42
CA LYS A 182 -3.17 23.05 20.38
C LYS A 182 -1.89 23.64 19.83
N VAL A 183 -1.80 24.97 19.74
CA VAL A 183 -0.53 25.62 19.39
C VAL A 183 0.50 25.33 20.48
N ILE A 184 1.60 24.69 20.12
CA ILE A 184 2.68 24.32 21.04
C ILE A 184 3.96 25.10 20.79
N ALA A 185 4.18 25.55 19.55
CA ALA A 185 5.37 26.31 19.18
C ALA A 185 5.09 27.22 17.97
N HIS A 186 5.97 28.19 17.75
CA HIS A 186 5.88 29.16 16.68
C HIS A 186 7.29 29.52 16.19
N ASN A 187 7.45 29.69 14.88
CA ASN A 187 8.58 30.36 14.27
C ASN A 187 8.11 31.27 13.12
N GLU A 188 9.05 31.92 12.43
CA GLU A 188 8.73 32.89 11.36
C GLU A 188 7.92 32.30 10.18
N HIS A 189 8.01 30.98 9.96
CA HIS A 189 7.37 30.29 8.84
C HIS A 189 6.20 29.39 9.25
N PHE A 190 6.11 28.96 10.51
CA PHE A 190 5.12 27.97 10.96
C PHE A 190 4.57 28.23 12.36
N ASP A 191 3.25 28.03 12.47
CA ASP A 191 2.55 27.75 13.72
C ASP A 191 2.40 26.23 13.88
N PHE A 192 2.96 25.65 14.95
CA PHE A 192 2.91 24.21 15.20
C PHE A 192 1.71 23.85 16.07
N TYR A 193 0.81 23.05 15.50
CA TYR A 193 -0.42 22.55 16.11
C TYR A 193 -0.26 21.08 16.51
N ASP A 194 -0.35 20.80 17.81
CA ASP A 194 -0.35 19.44 18.34
C ASP A 194 -1.77 18.87 18.42
N HIS A 195 -1.98 17.68 17.85
CA HIS A 195 -3.25 16.95 17.91
C HIS A 195 -3.20 15.79 18.90
N ASN A 196 -2.49 15.98 20.02
CA ASN A 196 -2.10 14.93 20.96
C ASN A 196 -1.16 13.90 20.32
N SER A 197 -0.12 14.41 19.66
CA SER A 197 0.93 13.59 19.03
C SER A 197 1.70 12.72 20.01
N GLY A 198 1.73 13.11 21.30
CA GLY A 198 2.54 12.44 22.32
C GLY A 198 4.03 12.78 22.22
N LEU A 199 4.41 13.71 21.33
CA LEU A 199 5.80 14.16 21.18
C LEU A 199 6.28 14.89 22.44
N SER A 200 7.52 14.59 22.84
CA SER A 200 8.22 15.35 23.87
C SER A 200 8.67 16.72 23.36
N GLU A 201 8.92 17.65 24.28
CA GLU A 201 9.47 18.99 23.96
C GLU A 201 10.76 18.88 23.12
N LEU A 202 11.65 17.93 23.44
CA LEU A 202 12.88 17.67 22.69
C LEU A 202 12.63 17.24 21.23
N GLN A 203 11.61 16.41 21.00
CA GLN A 203 11.25 15.97 19.65
C GLN A 203 10.66 17.15 18.86
N THR A 204 9.77 17.94 19.47
CA THR A 204 9.23 19.15 18.84
C THR A 204 10.34 20.14 18.48
N ASP A 205 11.27 20.42 19.41
CA ASP A 205 12.41 21.29 19.18
C ASP A 205 13.30 20.77 18.03
N SER A 206 13.47 19.45 17.93
CA SER A 206 14.23 18.83 16.84
C SER A 206 13.56 19.03 15.49
N ILE A 207 12.24 18.83 15.40
CA ILE A 207 11.45 19.07 14.19
C ILE A 207 11.56 20.55 13.77
N MET A 208 11.41 21.47 14.72
CA MET A 208 11.58 22.91 14.47
C MET A 208 13.00 23.25 13.99
N ALA A 209 14.02 22.62 14.56
CA ALA A 209 15.40 22.83 14.14
C ALA A 209 15.68 22.30 12.73
N TYR A 210 15.08 21.16 12.34
CA TYR A 210 15.18 20.62 10.99
C TYR A 210 14.50 21.50 9.95
N THR A 211 13.23 21.88 10.20
CA THR A 211 12.48 22.79 9.33
C THR A 211 13.23 24.12 9.14
N HIS A 212 13.66 24.75 10.23
CA HIS A 212 14.41 26.01 10.18
C HIS A 212 15.70 25.88 9.37
N ARG A 213 16.49 24.82 9.60
CA ARG A 213 17.74 24.59 8.88
C ARG A 213 17.52 24.47 7.37
N ASN A 214 16.53 23.69 6.94
CA ASN A 214 16.25 23.46 5.52
C ASN A 214 15.80 24.76 4.84
N ILE A 215 14.95 25.54 5.51
CA ILE A 215 14.46 26.82 4.98
C ILE A 215 15.58 27.85 4.90
N THR A 216 16.36 28.03 5.97
CA THR A 216 17.49 28.96 5.98
C THR A 216 18.51 28.62 4.88
N ALA A 217 18.77 27.33 4.64
CA ALA A 217 19.65 26.91 3.55
C ALA A 217 19.11 27.32 2.18
N PHE A 218 17.82 27.10 1.92
CA PHE A 218 17.15 27.52 0.69
C PHE A 218 17.18 29.05 0.51
N GLU A 219 16.76 29.80 1.53
CA GLU A 219 16.71 31.26 1.51
C GLU A 219 18.10 31.88 1.30
N THR A 220 19.11 31.33 1.97
CA THR A 220 20.50 31.78 1.82
C THR A 220 21.02 31.57 0.40
N VAL A 221 20.75 30.40 -0.20
CA VAL A 221 21.21 30.09 -1.55
C VAL A 221 20.55 30.99 -2.59
N PHE A 222 19.26 31.28 -2.46
CA PHE A 222 18.52 32.06 -3.45
C PHE A 222 18.39 33.54 -3.14
N GLY A 223 18.81 34.00 -1.96
CA GLY A 223 18.68 35.39 -1.52
C GLY A 223 17.22 35.83 -1.45
N VAL A 224 16.34 34.95 -0.95
CA VAL A 224 14.89 35.19 -0.80
C VAL A 224 14.47 35.01 0.65
N THR A 225 13.26 35.48 0.97
CA THR A 225 12.59 35.20 2.24
C THR A 225 11.20 34.69 1.93
N ALA A 226 10.88 33.49 2.39
CA ALA A 226 9.55 32.90 2.28
C ALA A 226 8.60 33.54 3.31
N GLY A 227 7.31 33.52 3.01
CA GLY A 227 6.25 33.99 3.89
C GLY A 227 6.00 33.06 5.09
N GLY A 228 4.88 33.33 5.77
CA GLY A 228 4.43 32.60 6.95
C GLY A 228 3.67 33.51 7.93
N PRO A 229 3.19 32.96 9.07
CA PRO A 229 3.29 31.54 9.43
C PRO A 229 2.22 30.68 8.73
N PHE A 230 2.62 29.51 8.24
CA PHE A 230 1.75 28.44 7.75
C PHE A 230 1.39 27.48 8.89
N ALA A 231 0.32 26.69 8.73
CA ALA A 231 -0.05 25.71 9.75
C ALA A 231 0.79 24.43 9.62
N TYR A 232 1.39 23.97 10.72
CA TYR A 232 2.11 22.69 10.81
C TYR A 232 1.43 21.78 11.82
N HIS A 233 0.69 20.79 11.35
CA HIS A 233 -0.09 19.87 12.17
C HIS A 233 0.70 18.61 12.49
N LEU A 234 0.92 18.37 13.78
CA LEU A 234 1.55 17.17 14.34
C LEU A 234 0.46 16.20 14.78
N LEU A 235 0.32 15.09 14.06
CA LEU A 235 -0.75 14.10 14.25
C LEU A 235 -0.29 12.93 15.15
N PRO A 236 -1.22 12.22 15.82
CA PRO A 236 -0.91 11.12 16.73
C PRO A 236 -0.17 9.93 16.13
N SER A 237 -0.57 9.52 14.93
CA SER A 237 -0.03 8.33 14.29
C SER A 237 -0.36 8.34 12.82
N THR A 238 0.38 7.54 12.04
CA THR A 238 0.11 7.33 10.62
C THR A 238 -1.27 6.70 10.41
N GLU A 239 -1.75 5.85 11.33
CA GLU A 239 -3.10 5.30 11.32
C GLU A 239 -4.15 6.41 11.43
N VAL A 240 -4.02 7.32 12.42
CA VAL A 240 -4.94 8.45 12.58
C VAL A 240 -4.88 9.36 11.37
N LYS A 241 -3.70 9.65 10.83
CA LYS A 241 -3.54 10.42 9.60
C LYS A 241 -4.23 9.77 8.40
N GLY A 242 -4.08 8.46 8.21
CA GLY A 242 -4.78 7.69 7.18
C GLY A 242 -6.31 7.72 7.36
N LEU A 243 -6.78 7.60 8.61
CA LEU A 243 -8.19 7.71 8.98
C LEU A 243 -8.73 9.14 8.88
N MET A 244 -7.91 10.19 8.95
CA MET A 244 -8.32 11.58 8.76
C MET A 244 -8.30 12.00 7.29
N TYR A 245 -7.18 11.80 6.62
CA TYR A 245 -6.90 12.41 5.31
C TYR A 245 -6.92 11.42 4.15
N ASN A 246 -6.99 10.10 4.42
CA ASN A 246 -6.77 9.06 3.41
C ASN A 246 -5.38 9.16 2.76
N ASN A 247 -4.39 9.60 3.54
CA ASN A 247 -2.99 9.71 3.18
C ASN A 247 -2.17 9.22 4.38
N THR A 248 -1.17 8.38 4.14
CA THR A 248 -0.35 7.73 5.18
C THR A 248 1.13 8.05 5.03
N ASP A 249 1.48 9.01 4.16
CA ASP A 249 2.86 9.47 4.06
C ASP A 249 3.31 10.01 5.41
N GLN A 250 4.61 9.99 5.71
CA GLN A 250 5.12 10.56 6.95
C GLN A 250 4.71 12.05 7.08
N SER A 251 4.87 12.84 6.01
CA SER A 251 4.31 14.20 5.93
C SER A 251 3.71 14.46 4.55
N HIS A 252 2.70 15.32 4.48
CA HIS A 252 2.22 15.87 3.21
C HIS A 252 1.85 17.35 3.37
N THR A 253 1.82 18.07 2.25
CA THR A 253 1.49 19.48 2.19
C THR A 253 0.16 19.68 1.46
N ASP A 254 -0.79 20.37 2.09
CA ASP A 254 -2.00 20.86 1.44
C ASP A 254 -1.76 22.30 0.97
N MET A 255 -1.57 22.43 -0.33
CA MET A 255 -1.32 23.70 -1.01
C MET A 255 -2.51 24.66 -0.98
N THR A 256 -3.74 24.16 -0.83
CA THR A 256 -4.96 24.97 -0.78
C THR A 256 -5.15 25.56 0.61
N LEU A 257 -4.92 24.75 1.64
CA LEU A 257 -4.99 25.17 3.04
C LEU A 257 -3.70 25.83 3.53
N GLN A 258 -2.63 25.79 2.71
CA GLN A 258 -1.28 26.22 3.07
C GLN A 258 -0.84 25.61 4.42
N ALA A 259 -0.97 24.29 4.52
CA ALA A 259 -0.75 23.55 5.74
C ALA A 259 0.07 22.29 5.50
N VAL A 260 0.82 21.87 6.52
CA VAL A 260 1.60 20.62 6.54
C VAL A 260 0.97 19.69 7.57
N TYR A 261 0.83 18.41 7.22
CA TYR A 261 0.33 17.37 8.11
C TYR A 261 1.38 16.28 8.23
N ALA A 262 1.96 16.12 9.43
CA ALA A 262 3.08 15.22 9.67
C ALA A 262 2.84 14.31 10.87
N VAL A 263 3.49 13.15 10.81
CA VAL A 263 3.61 12.19 11.91
C VAL A 263 5.09 11.91 12.13
N TYR A 264 5.48 11.77 13.39
CA TYR A 264 6.84 11.46 13.80
C TYR A 264 6.78 10.27 14.76
N GLU A 265 6.46 9.11 14.20
CA GLU A 265 6.48 7.85 14.93
C GLU A 265 7.89 7.25 14.92
N HIS A 266 8.21 6.42 15.91
CA HIS A 266 9.56 5.86 16.07
C HIS A 266 9.92 4.87 14.95
N GLU A 267 8.93 4.28 14.27
CA GLU A 267 9.09 3.34 13.17
C GLU A 267 9.76 3.97 11.94
N PHE A 268 9.66 5.30 11.79
CA PHE A 268 10.39 6.03 10.74
C PHE A 268 11.82 6.37 11.15
N GLY A 269 12.27 6.08 12.37
CA GLY A 269 13.62 6.36 12.83
C GLY A 269 14.08 7.81 12.57
N GLU A 270 15.25 7.95 11.93
CA GLU A 270 15.83 9.25 11.54
C GLU A 270 15.40 9.71 10.13
N HIS A 271 14.46 9.01 9.49
CA HIS A 271 13.98 9.34 8.15
C HIS A 271 13.14 10.62 8.23
N TYR A 272 13.56 11.66 7.52
CA TYR A 272 12.85 12.95 7.52
C TYR A 272 12.43 13.31 6.10
N SER A 273 11.15 13.16 5.77
CA SER A 273 10.62 13.46 4.42
C SER A 273 10.70 14.95 4.04
N GLY A 274 10.43 15.85 4.98
CA GLY A 274 10.62 17.31 4.81
C GLY A 274 9.71 17.95 3.76
N THR A 275 8.46 17.48 3.62
CA THR A 275 7.54 17.96 2.58
C THR A 275 7.11 19.42 2.76
N GLU A 276 7.33 20.01 3.94
CA GLU A 276 7.08 21.43 4.18
C GLU A 276 7.90 22.34 3.25
N MET A 277 9.06 21.90 2.78
CA MET A 277 9.88 22.64 1.82
C MET A 277 9.14 22.87 0.50
N GLU A 278 8.19 22.02 0.11
CA GLU A 278 7.36 22.25 -1.07
C GLU A 278 6.50 23.51 -0.92
N LEU A 279 5.93 23.74 0.27
CA LEU A 279 5.13 24.93 0.56
C LEU A 279 5.98 26.19 0.54
N ILE A 280 7.15 26.12 1.19
CA ILE A 280 8.12 27.23 1.28
C ILE A 280 8.61 27.66 -0.10
N ILE A 281 8.99 26.69 -0.93
CA ILE A 281 9.47 26.97 -2.30
C ILE A 281 8.32 27.51 -3.16
N ALA A 282 7.12 26.93 -3.06
CA ALA A 282 5.96 27.38 -3.83
C ALA A 282 5.52 28.80 -3.43
N ASP A 283 5.64 29.18 -2.15
CA ASP A 283 5.37 30.55 -1.69
C ASP A 283 6.41 31.54 -2.24
N ALA A 284 7.70 31.21 -2.14
CA ALA A 284 8.77 32.11 -2.56
C ALA A 284 8.86 32.28 -4.10
N PHE A 285 8.62 31.20 -4.85
CA PHE A 285 8.85 31.17 -6.30
C PHE A 285 7.56 31.07 -7.13
N GLY A 286 6.45 30.63 -6.54
CA GLY A 286 5.27 30.15 -7.28
C GLY A 286 5.39 28.67 -7.66
N TYR A 287 4.39 28.16 -8.37
CA TYR A 287 4.39 26.78 -8.87
C TYR A 287 5.22 26.65 -10.16
N PRO A 288 6.08 25.61 -10.26
CA PRO A 288 6.87 25.39 -11.46
C PRO A 288 6.04 24.74 -12.56
N LYS A 289 6.59 24.70 -13.77
CA LYS A 289 6.00 23.96 -14.90
C LYS A 289 6.17 22.46 -14.82
N THR A 290 7.14 21.98 -14.05
CA THR A 290 7.45 20.55 -13.89
C THR A 290 7.49 20.16 -12.42
N LEU A 291 6.83 19.03 -12.08
CA LEU A 291 6.79 18.52 -10.71
C LEU A 291 8.19 18.18 -10.17
N ALA A 292 9.07 17.70 -11.06
CA ALA A 292 10.45 17.39 -10.74
C ALA A 292 11.25 18.57 -10.18
N MET A 293 10.98 19.80 -10.63
CA MET A 293 11.64 20.99 -10.11
C MET A 293 11.20 21.31 -8.67
N LEU A 294 9.91 21.17 -8.36
CA LEU A 294 9.38 21.35 -6.99
C LEU A 294 9.92 20.26 -6.06
N LYS A 295 9.67 18.99 -6.39
CA LYS A 295 10.06 17.84 -5.57
C LYS A 295 11.58 17.72 -5.43
N GLY A 296 12.32 18.00 -6.51
CA GLY A 296 13.77 17.97 -6.54
C GLY A 296 14.40 19.05 -5.66
N LEU A 297 13.99 20.32 -5.79
CA LEU A 297 14.51 21.39 -4.93
C LEU A 297 14.12 21.16 -3.47
N SER A 298 12.90 20.70 -3.19
CA SER A 298 12.45 20.35 -1.83
C SER A 298 13.40 19.36 -1.15
N ALA A 299 13.80 18.31 -1.86
CA ALA A 299 14.72 17.31 -1.33
C ALA A 299 16.18 17.77 -1.32
N THR A 300 16.59 18.68 -2.21
CA THR A 300 17.99 19.18 -2.30
C THR A 300 18.47 19.88 -1.04
N PHE A 301 17.58 20.60 -0.34
CA PHE A 301 17.93 21.30 0.90
C PHE A 301 17.71 20.44 2.15
N ASN A 302 17.14 19.24 2.00
CA ASN A 302 16.88 18.34 3.10
C ASN A 302 18.05 17.35 3.27
N SER A 303 19.02 17.72 4.11
CA SER A 303 20.19 16.87 4.40
C SER A 303 19.86 15.53 5.09
N LYS A 304 18.62 15.40 5.60
CA LYS A 304 18.11 14.22 6.31
C LYS A 304 17.00 13.50 5.54
N TRP A 305 16.83 13.81 4.26
CA TRP A 305 15.86 13.14 3.40
C TRP A 305 16.14 11.63 3.40
N GLU A 306 15.19 10.86 3.94
CA GLU A 306 15.33 9.41 4.18
C GLU A 306 16.67 9.06 4.88
N ASP A 307 16.97 9.75 5.98
CA ASP A 307 18.17 9.66 6.86
C ASP A 307 19.51 10.10 6.22
N LYS A 308 19.86 9.53 5.06
CA LYS A 308 21.17 9.74 4.39
C LYS A 308 21.21 10.91 3.40
N GLY A 309 20.05 11.52 3.12
CA GLY A 309 19.89 12.62 2.16
C GLY A 309 19.65 12.15 0.72
N SER A 310 18.89 12.93 -0.04
CA SER A 310 18.47 12.59 -1.41
C SER A 310 19.62 12.34 -2.38
N ARG A 311 20.72 13.08 -2.22
CA ARG A 311 21.94 12.92 -3.02
C ARG A 311 22.54 11.54 -2.86
N TYR A 312 22.62 11.03 -1.62
CA TYR A 312 23.18 9.72 -1.33
C TYR A 312 22.39 8.63 -2.05
N TRP A 313 21.07 8.63 -1.86
CA TRP A 313 20.18 7.63 -2.45
C TRP A 313 20.15 7.70 -3.98
N ALA A 314 20.15 8.90 -4.56
CA ALA A 314 20.24 9.07 -6.01
C ALA A 314 21.55 8.48 -6.56
N LEU A 315 22.69 8.72 -5.92
CA LEU A 315 23.97 8.15 -6.36
C LEU A 315 24.01 6.62 -6.22
N CYS A 316 23.41 6.04 -5.17
CA CYS A 316 23.20 4.59 -5.08
C CYS A 316 22.42 4.05 -6.29
N LEU A 317 21.33 4.72 -6.68
CA LEU A 317 20.51 4.34 -7.84
C LEU A 317 21.28 4.43 -9.16
N TYR A 318 22.06 5.50 -9.38
CA TYR A 318 22.91 5.64 -10.57
C TYR A 318 24.02 4.58 -10.59
N GLN A 319 24.68 4.30 -9.46
CA GLN A 319 25.70 3.27 -9.35
C GLN A 319 25.14 1.86 -9.59
N ALA A 320 23.90 1.61 -9.18
CA ALA A 320 23.19 0.36 -9.44
C ALA A 320 22.67 0.23 -10.89
N GLY A 321 22.67 1.31 -11.67
CA GLY A 321 22.06 1.34 -12.99
C GLY A 321 20.53 1.23 -12.95
N ALA A 322 19.92 1.72 -11.86
CA ALA A 322 18.48 1.70 -11.60
C ALA A 322 17.86 3.11 -11.57
N ALA A 323 18.66 4.16 -11.73
CA ALA A 323 18.16 5.52 -11.89
C ALA A 323 17.39 5.66 -13.22
N PRO A 324 16.20 6.29 -13.24
CA PRO A 324 15.50 6.62 -14.46
C PRO A 324 16.32 7.55 -15.36
N VAL A 325 16.10 7.47 -16.66
CA VAL A 325 16.67 8.44 -17.60
C VAL A 325 16.10 9.83 -17.33
N LEU A 326 16.89 10.89 -17.57
CA LEU A 326 16.49 12.26 -17.23
C LEU A 326 15.17 12.69 -17.90
N HIS A 327 14.92 12.23 -19.13
CA HIS A 327 13.66 12.47 -19.81
C HIS A 327 12.45 12.06 -18.95
N ASP A 328 12.48 10.86 -18.37
CA ASP A 328 11.38 10.33 -17.58
C ASP A 328 11.25 11.05 -16.23
N ILE A 329 12.35 11.60 -15.72
CA ILE A 329 12.37 12.48 -14.54
C ILE A 329 11.69 13.81 -14.84
N LEU A 330 11.85 14.35 -16.04
CA LEU A 330 11.30 15.67 -16.39
C LEU A 330 9.88 15.60 -16.98
N ASP A 331 9.46 14.43 -17.46
CA ASP A 331 8.11 14.20 -18.00
C ASP A 331 7.08 13.99 -16.88
N ALA A 332 5.96 14.71 -16.94
CA ALA A 332 4.95 14.71 -15.87
C ALA A 332 4.24 13.36 -15.74
N ASP A 333 3.88 12.74 -16.86
CA ASP A 333 3.16 11.47 -16.88
C ASP A 333 4.06 10.33 -16.37
N SER A 334 5.30 10.28 -16.86
CA SER A 334 6.31 9.31 -16.41
C SER A 334 6.65 9.46 -14.94
N TYR A 335 6.73 10.70 -14.44
CA TYR A 335 7.03 10.96 -13.03
C TYR A 335 5.96 10.41 -12.10
N GLN A 336 4.68 10.55 -12.47
CA GLN A 336 3.56 10.07 -11.66
C GLN A 336 3.36 8.55 -11.73
N GLN A 337 3.81 7.90 -12.80
CA GLN A 337 3.64 6.45 -13.00
C GLN A 337 4.77 5.61 -12.38
N ARG A 338 5.81 6.23 -11.84
CA ARG A 338 6.99 5.57 -11.26
C ARG A 338 7.07 5.80 -9.76
N SER A 339 8.02 5.13 -9.13
CA SER A 339 8.29 5.22 -7.68
C SER A 339 8.52 6.66 -7.21
N PRO A 340 7.66 7.22 -6.33
CA PRO A 340 7.85 8.57 -5.81
C PRO A 340 9.21 8.78 -5.14
N LEU A 341 9.70 7.78 -4.39
CA LEU A 341 11.01 7.79 -3.74
C LEU A 341 12.17 7.93 -4.73
N ILE A 342 12.20 7.06 -5.76
CA ILE A 342 13.26 7.07 -6.78
C ILE A 342 13.20 8.37 -7.59
N MET A 343 12.00 8.77 -8.02
CA MET A 343 11.81 9.95 -8.84
C MET A 343 12.24 11.22 -8.09
N GLN A 344 11.89 11.35 -6.81
CA GLN A 344 12.28 12.51 -6.00
C GLN A 344 13.79 12.56 -5.73
N ALA A 345 14.42 11.43 -5.41
CA ALA A 345 15.87 11.37 -5.21
C ALA A 345 16.62 11.81 -6.49
N CYS A 346 16.25 11.26 -7.64
CA CYS A 346 16.90 11.60 -8.91
C CYS A 346 16.59 13.03 -9.38
N ALA A 347 15.37 13.54 -9.16
CA ALA A 347 15.04 14.94 -9.40
C ALA A 347 15.85 15.90 -8.51
N SER A 348 16.11 15.50 -7.25
CA SER A 348 17.00 16.27 -6.39
C SER A 348 18.42 16.33 -6.94
N LEU A 349 18.96 15.22 -7.44
CA LEU A 349 20.29 15.20 -8.03
C LEU A 349 20.37 16.08 -9.30
N PHE A 350 19.31 16.13 -10.10
CA PHE A 350 19.23 17.06 -11.24
C PHE A 350 19.19 18.52 -10.80
N THR A 351 18.41 18.89 -9.80
CA THR A 351 18.39 20.28 -9.30
C THR A 351 19.71 20.70 -8.65
N GLN A 352 20.43 19.76 -8.02
CA GLN A 352 21.81 19.99 -7.56
C GLN A 352 22.79 20.22 -8.72
N TYR A 353 22.65 19.50 -9.84
CA TYR A 353 23.41 19.79 -11.05
C TYR A 353 23.12 21.21 -11.56
N LEU A 354 21.86 21.64 -11.60
CA LEU A 354 21.51 23.00 -12.02
C LEU A 354 22.17 24.05 -11.11
N LEU A 355 22.16 23.85 -9.79
CA LEU A 355 22.83 24.73 -8.82
C LEU A 355 24.36 24.71 -8.91
N ALA A 356 24.94 23.62 -9.42
CA ALA A 356 26.38 23.52 -9.66
C ALA A 356 26.82 24.18 -10.98
N THR A 357 25.90 24.29 -11.95
CA THR A 357 26.17 24.78 -13.31
C THR A 357 25.77 26.23 -13.50
N TYR A 358 24.67 26.66 -12.88
CA TYR A 358 24.07 27.98 -13.06
C TYR A 358 24.04 28.77 -11.74
N THR A 359 23.90 30.09 -11.86
CA THR A 359 23.68 30.94 -10.69
C THR A 359 22.30 30.68 -10.07
N PRO A 360 22.09 30.92 -8.77
CA PRO A 360 20.78 30.76 -8.14
C PRO A 360 19.65 31.55 -8.82
N THR A 361 19.96 32.74 -9.37
CA THR A 361 18.99 33.54 -10.13
C THR A 361 18.56 32.86 -11.43
N GLU A 362 19.49 32.22 -12.15
CA GLU A 362 19.19 31.45 -13.36
C GLU A 362 18.40 30.18 -13.04
N VAL A 363 18.76 29.45 -11.96
CA VAL A 363 18.00 28.29 -11.51
C VAL A 363 16.56 28.66 -11.13
N ARG A 364 16.36 29.78 -10.45
CA ARG A 364 15.00 30.31 -10.16
C ARG A 364 14.24 30.63 -11.45
N SER A 365 14.91 31.23 -12.44
CA SER A 365 14.30 31.49 -13.75
C SER A 365 13.86 30.19 -14.44
N LEU A 366 14.71 29.16 -14.41
CA LEU A 366 14.39 27.84 -14.96
C LEU A 366 13.21 27.21 -14.23
N TYR A 367 13.23 27.21 -12.89
CA TYR A 367 12.12 26.71 -12.07
C TYR A 367 10.77 27.34 -12.47
N ASN A 368 10.73 28.65 -12.68
CA ASN A 368 9.48 29.37 -12.97
C ASN A 368 8.96 29.17 -14.41
N SER A 369 9.83 28.93 -15.38
CA SER A 369 9.49 29.09 -16.80
C SER A 369 9.87 27.93 -17.71
N ALA A 370 10.81 27.07 -17.31
CA ALA A 370 11.33 26.02 -18.19
C ALA A 370 10.34 24.87 -18.31
N THR A 371 10.07 24.46 -19.55
CA THR A 371 9.42 23.19 -19.86
C THR A 371 10.40 22.03 -19.75
N SER A 372 9.91 20.80 -19.80
CA SER A 372 10.75 19.59 -19.82
C SER A 372 11.75 19.61 -20.99
N GLU A 373 11.36 20.10 -22.17
CA GLU A 373 12.26 20.23 -23.32
C GLU A 373 13.35 21.27 -23.07
N ARG A 374 13.01 22.40 -22.42
CA ARG A 374 14.02 23.40 -22.06
C ARG A 374 15.01 22.83 -21.05
N LEU A 375 14.54 22.15 -20.01
CA LEU A 375 15.40 21.54 -18.99
C LEU A 375 16.33 20.46 -19.60
N MET A 376 15.85 19.69 -20.58
CA MET A 376 16.69 18.75 -21.32
C MET A 376 17.82 19.44 -22.10
N GLN A 377 17.59 20.65 -22.65
CA GLN A 377 18.64 21.42 -23.32
C GLN A 377 19.72 21.91 -22.35
N GLU A 378 19.34 22.26 -21.11
CA GLU A 378 20.29 22.71 -20.07
C GLU A 378 21.11 21.56 -19.45
N ALA A 379 20.81 20.32 -19.83
CA ALA A 379 21.36 19.10 -19.25
C ALA A 379 22.47 18.44 -20.09
N GLU A 380 23.07 19.15 -21.06
CA GLU A 380 24.10 18.61 -21.96
C GLU A 380 25.26 17.91 -21.21
N ASP A 381 25.70 18.48 -20.08
CA ASP A 381 26.80 17.95 -19.27
C ASP A 381 26.34 17.05 -18.10
N TYR A 382 25.04 16.78 -17.95
CA TYR A 382 24.49 16.10 -16.77
C TYR A 382 25.11 14.71 -16.55
N ASP A 383 25.14 13.86 -17.59
CA ASP A 383 25.72 12.51 -17.49
C ASP A 383 27.22 12.51 -17.19
N SER A 384 27.94 13.51 -17.69
CA SER A 384 29.37 13.71 -17.39
C SER A 384 29.55 14.11 -15.92
N TRP A 385 28.71 15.04 -15.45
CA TRP A 385 28.71 15.50 -14.07
C TRP A 385 28.39 14.36 -13.08
N ILE A 386 27.40 13.51 -13.38
CA ILE A 386 27.05 12.32 -12.59
C ILE A 386 28.23 11.36 -12.50
N ARG A 387 28.86 11.02 -13.64
CA ARG A 387 30.05 10.13 -13.66
C ARG A 387 31.17 10.67 -12.78
N LYS A 388 31.35 11.99 -12.71
CA LYS A 388 32.33 12.61 -11.80
C LYS A 388 31.94 12.46 -10.33
N GLN A 389 30.65 12.58 -9.99
CA GLN A 389 30.20 12.37 -8.61
C GLN A 389 30.42 10.92 -8.15
N LEU A 390 30.17 9.96 -9.04
CA LEU A 390 30.33 8.54 -8.78
C LEU A 390 31.79 8.12 -8.53
N GLN A 391 32.78 8.85 -9.06
CA GLN A 391 34.21 8.53 -8.85
C GLN A 391 34.65 8.62 -7.38
N THR A 392 33.96 9.44 -6.59
CA THR A 392 34.27 9.68 -5.16
C THR A 392 33.18 9.14 -4.24
N PHE A 393 32.18 8.45 -4.78
CA PHE A 393 31.04 7.96 -4.03
C PHE A 393 31.26 6.50 -3.61
N GLU A 394 31.24 6.26 -2.30
CA GLU A 394 31.29 4.92 -1.71
C GLU A 394 30.05 4.74 -0.83
N PRO A 395 29.07 3.90 -1.24
CA PRO A 395 27.85 3.70 -0.46
C PRO A 395 28.12 2.84 0.78
N GLU A 396 27.51 3.22 1.90
CA GLU A 396 27.45 2.41 3.11
C GLU A 396 26.24 1.48 3.02
N LYS A 397 26.48 0.23 2.62
CA LYS A 397 25.41 -0.77 2.58
C LYS A 397 25.13 -1.36 3.94
N GLN A 398 23.89 -1.77 4.15
CA GLN A 398 23.53 -2.59 5.30
C GLN A 398 24.41 -3.85 5.35
N LYS A 399 24.71 -4.30 6.57
CA LYS A 399 25.50 -5.51 6.78
C LYS A 399 24.57 -6.68 7.05
N LYS A 400 24.82 -7.80 6.36
CA LYS A 400 24.15 -9.07 6.64
C LYS A 400 24.36 -9.49 8.09
N LYS A 401 23.28 -9.59 8.85
CA LYS A 401 23.26 -10.17 10.20
C LYS A 401 23.33 -11.70 10.08
N SER A 402 23.96 -12.39 11.03
CA SER A 402 23.89 -13.86 11.04
C SER A 402 22.44 -14.29 11.24
N LEU A 403 21.98 -15.26 10.44
CA LEU A 403 20.64 -15.81 10.56
C LEU A 403 20.71 -17.14 11.31
N GLU A 404 19.81 -17.30 12.28
CA GLU A 404 19.42 -18.62 12.77
C GLU A 404 18.44 -19.25 11.76
N ARG A 405 18.07 -20.52 11.97
CA ARG A 405 17.03 -21.15 11.14
C ARG A 405 15.73 -20.35 11.28
N LEU A 406 15.24 -19.80 10.17
CA LEU A 406 14.05 -18.97 10.14
C LEU A 406 12.78 -19.84 10.14
N GLN A 407 11.83 -19.51 11.01
CA GLN A 407 10.59 -20.24 11.21
C GLN A 407 9.46 -19.25 11.51
N GLY A 408 8.56 -19.09 10.55
CA GLY A 408 7.52 -18.08 10.69
C GLY A 408 6.51 -18.10 9.58
N PHE A 409 5.96 -16.93 9.29
CA PHE A 409 4.77 -16.82 8.45
C PHE A 409 4.94 -15.79 7.33
N ASN A 410 4.23 -16.03 6.24
CA ASN A 410 3.80 -14.98 5.34
C ASN A 410 2.70 -14.19 6.06
N PHE A 411 2.99 -12.94 6.44
CA PHE A 411 2.04 -12.02 7.04
C PHE A 411 1.22 -11.38 5.92
N ALA A 412 -0.08 -11.62 5.92
CA ALA A 412 -0.96 -11.29 4.81
C ALA A 412 -1.88 -10.12 5.12
N HIS A 413 -1.99 -9.19 4.17
CA HIS A 413 -2.83 -7.99 4.25
C HIS A 413 -4.31 -8.30 4.04
N GLU A 414 -4.87 -9.14 4.90
CA GLU A 414 -6.26 -9.57 4.81
C GLU A 414 -7.29 -8.47 5.20
N GLY A 415 -6.85 -7.37 5.83
CA GLY A 415 -7.68 -6.20 6.11
C GLY A 415 -7.32 -5.02 5.22
N TYR A 416 -8.31 -4.50 4.48
CA TYR A 416 -8.12 -3.39 3.52
C TYR A 416 -8.67 -2.05 4.02
N ASN A 417 -8.90 -1.92 5.33
CA ASN A 417 -9.12 -0.63 5.99
C ASN A 417 -7.85 -0.23 6.74
N VAL A 418 -7.70 1.07 6.99
CA VAL A 418 -6.51 1.62 7.68
C VAL A 418 -6.25 0.94 9.03
N TYR A 419 -7.30 0.66 9.82
CA TYR A 419 -7.15 0.10 11.17
C TYR A 419 -6.86 -1.42 11.21
N ASN A 420 -7.16 -2.15 10.13
CA ASN A 420 -7.03 -3.62 10.09
C ASN A 420 -6.10 -4.18 9.01
N GLY A 421 -5.46 -3.32 8.22
CA GLY A 421 -4.32 -3.66 7.38
C GLY A 421 -2.99 -3.47 8.12
N TYR A 422 -1.86 -3.69 7.43
CA TYR A 422 -0.49 -3.61 7.98
C TYR A 422 -0.18 -2.36 8.81
N LEU A 423 -0.73 -1.19 8.44
CA LEU A 423 -0.52 0.06 9.17
C LEU A 423 -1.26 0.11 10.52
N GLY A 424 -2.37 -0.61 10.63
CA GLY A 424 -3.37 -0.40 11.67
C GLY A 424 -3.06 -1.08 12.99
N SER A 425 -3.72 -0.61 14.05
CA SER A 425 -3.61 -1.16 15.40
C SER A 425 -3.95 -2.66 15.52
N GLU A 426 -4.77 -3.22 14.63
CA GLU A 426 -5.04 -4.67 14.63
C GLU A 426 -3.86 -5.50 14.11
N ALA A 427 -3.05 -4.96 13.19
CA ALA A 427 -1.86 -5.63 12.69
C ALA A 427 -0.83 -5.84 13.80
N ARG A 428 -0.62 -4.82 14.65
CA ARG A 428 0.25 -4.94 15.83
C ARG A 428 -0.17 -6.09 16.74
N LYS A 429 -1.47 -6.19 17.06
CA LYS A 429 -2.01 -7.30 17.87
C LYS A 429 -1.80 -8.65 17.18
N SER A 430 -1.99 -8.68 15.86
CA SER A 430 -1.76 -9.91 15.11
C SER A 430 -0.29 -10.34 15.10
N ILE A 431 0.63 -9.39 15.00
CA ILE A 431 2.08 -9.62 15.08
C ILE A 431 2.46 -10.11 16.48
N ASP A 432 1.85 -9.58 17.55
CA ASP A 432 2.03 -10.10 18.91
C ASP A 432 1.63 -11.58 19.01
N GLU A 433 0.46 -11.94 18.49
CA GLU A 433 0.01 -13.34 18.48
C GLU A 433 0.91 -14.23 17.62
N MET A 434 1.38 -13.74 16.47
CA MET A 434 2.36 -14.44 15.64
C MET A 434 3.65 -14.71 16.40
N HIS A 435 4.21 -13.68 17.03
CA HIS A 435 5.44 -13.81 17.82
C HIS A 435 5.26 -14.81 18.97
N ASN A 436 4.10 -14.80 19.63
CA ASN A 436 3.79 -15.73 20.72
C ASN A 436 3.77 -17.19 20.28
N THR A 437 3.60 -17.51 18.99
CA THR A 437 3.76 -18.88 18.47
C THR A 437 5.20 -19.39 18.51
N GLY A 438 6.18 -18.54 18.83
CA GLY A 438 7.61 -18.85 18.72
C GLY A 438 8.21 -18.45 17.37
N SER A 439 7.47 -17.70 16.55
CA SER A 439 7.97 -17.24 15.26
C SER A 439 9.14 -16.26 15.44
N ASN A 440 10.22 -16.49 14.69
CA ASN A 440 11.42 -15.65 14.66
C ASN A 440 11.59 -14.89 13.33
N THR A 441 10.61 -14.99 12.42
CA THR A 441 10.67 -14.37 11.09
C THR A 441 9.28 -14.03 10.58
N MET A 442 9.19 -12.96 9.78
CA MET A 442 7.94 -12.54 9.15
C MET A 442 8.20 -12.09 7.72
N ALA A 443 7.45 -12.63 6.75
CA ALA A 443 7.46 -12.13 5.39
C ALA A 443 6.31 -11.13 5.18
N ILE A 444 6.62 -9.91 4.78
CA ILE A 444 5.65 -8.85 4.45
C ILE A 444 5.46 -8.81 2.94
N ILE A 445 4.19 -8.79 2.52
CA ILE A 445 3.83 -8.98 1.12
C ILE A 445 3.04 -7.77 0.63
N PRO A 446 3.72 -6.76 0.04
CA PRO A 446 3.03 -5.73 -0.70
C PRO A 446 2.63 -6.25 -2.08
N TYR A 447 1.33 -6.28 -2.35
CA TYR A 447 0.81 -6.67 -3.65
C TYR A 447 0.81 -5.48 -4.63
N SER A 448 1.21 -5.76 -5.87
CA SER A 448 0.84 -4.98 -7.03
C SER A 448 -0.02 -5.84 -7.96
N VAL A 449 -0.62 -5.23 -8.98
CA VAL A 449 -1.64 -5.86 -9.81
C VAL A 449 -1.32 -5.75 -11.29
N THR A 450 -1.64 -6.80 -12.05
CA THR A 450 -1.71 -6.75 -13.51
C THR A 450 -3.06 -7.25 -14.01
N ARG A 451 -3.46 -6.76 -15.19
CA ARG A 451 -4.63 -7.21 -15.94
C ARG A 451 -4.27 -7.79 -17.31
N GLU A 452 -2.97 -7.88 -17.59
CA GLU A 452 -2.45 -8.34 -18.88
C GLU A 452 -1.47 -9.50 -18.64
N MET A 453 -1.66 -10.60 -19.36
CA MET A 453 -0.81 -11.79 -19.28
C MET A 453 0.16 -11.91 -20.46
N ASN A 454 -0.13 -11.22 -21.57
CA ASN A 454 0.62 -11.35 -22.84
C ASN A 454 0.93 -9.99 -23.49
N LYS A 455 0.86 -8.92 -22.70
CA LYS A 455 1.20 -7.57 -23.10
C LYS A 455 1.93 -6.89 -21.93
N PRO A 456 3.08 -6.24 -22.18
CA PRO A 456 3.79 -5.54 -21.12
C PRO A 456 2.99 -4.31 -20.69
N VAL A 457 2.82 -4.17 -19.38
CA VAL A 457 2.22 -2.99 -18.73
C VAL A 457 2.98 -2.64 -17.45
N PRO A 458 3.10 -1.36 -17.07
CA PRO A 458 3.68 -0.97 -15.80
C PRO A 458 2.94 -1.58 -14.61
N PHE A 459 3.68 -1.93 -13.56
CA PHE A 459 3.11 -2.39 -12.30
C PHE A 459 2.96 -1.20 -11.34
N PRO A 460 1.74 -0.92 -10.84
CA PRO A 460 1.52 0.20 -9.93
C PRO A 460 2.12 -0.07 -8.54
N ILE A 461 2.67 0.96 -7.91
CA ILE A 461 2.98 0.93 -6.47
C ILE A 461 1.71 1.40 -5.74
N MET A 462 1.25 0.64 -4.76
CA MET A 462 0.03 0.97 -4.04
C MET A 462 0.25 2.19 -3.15
N GLN A 463 -0.66 3.17 -3.19
CA GLN A 463 -0.54 4.43 -2.45
C GLN A 463 -1.73 4.69 -1.52
N SER A 464 -2.83 3.93 -1.65
CA SER A 464 -4.04 4.17 -0.86
C SER A 464 -3.83 3.85 0.63
N ALA A 465 -4.44 4.63 1.52
CA ALA A 465 -4.21 4.51 2.98
C ALA A 465 -4.55 3.14 3.59
N GLY A 466 -5.46 2.37 2.98
CA GLY A 466 -5.82 1.02 3.43
C GLY A 466 -5.07 -0.11 2.72
N SER A 467 -4.17 0.20 1.79
CA SER A 467 -3.38 -0.78 1.04
C SER A 467 -1.97 -0.95 1.61
N GLU A 468 -1.24 -1.90 1.05
CA GLU A 468 0.14 -2.26 1.35
C GLU A 468 1.15 -1.22 0.80
N ASN A 469 0.89 0.07 1.02
CA ASN A 469 1.79 1.15 0.63
C ASN A 469 3.05 1.20 1.53
N ASP A 470 3.99 2.09 1.19
CA ASP A 470 5.29 2.15 1.86
C ASP A 470 5.17 2.31 3.38
N ALA A 471 4.33 3.23 3.85
CA ALA A 471 4.13 3.46 5.28
C ALA A 471 3.57 2.21 5.99
N SER A 472 2.63 1.51 5.36
CA SER A 472 2.10 0.23 5.85
C SER A 472 3.20 -0.83 5.97
N VAL A 473 4.06 -0.95 4.95
CA VAL A 473 5.17 -1.91 4.92
C VAL A 473 6.22 -1.60 5.98
N ILE A 474 6.66 -0.34 6.06
CA ILE A 474 7.65 0.15 7.05
C ILE A 474 7.15 -0.15 8.46
N LYS A 475 5.89 0.20 8.75
CA LYS A 475 5.32 0.02 10.08
C LYS A 475 5.25 -1.45 10.49
N ALA A 476 4.76 -2.32 9.62
CA ALA A 476 4.72 -3.75 9.90
C ALA A 476 6.13 -4.37 10.04
N ALA A 477 7.10 -3.92 9.23
CA ALA A 477 8.49 -4.36 9.32
C ALA A 477 9.09 -3.99 10.67
N HIS A 478 8.92 -2.73 11.07
CA HIS A 478 9.44 -2.24 12.33
C HIS A 478 8.82 -2.96 13.53
N GLU A 479 7.49 -3.14 13.55
CA GLU A 479 6.81 -3.88 14.63
C GLU A 479 7.35 -5.32 14.76
N ALA A 480 7.68 -5.99 13.65
CA ALA A 480 8.31 -7.30 13.71
C ALA A 480 9.76 -7.26 14.22
N GLN A 481 10.55 -6.28 13.75
CA GLN A 481 11.94 -6.11 14.18
C GLN A 481 12.05 -5.78 15.68
N GLU A 482 11.13 -4.99 16.25
CA GLU A 482 11.08 -4.70 17.69
C GLU A 482 10.87 -5.95 18.55
N ARG A 483 10.27 -7.00 17.98
CA ARG A 483 10.10 -8.31 18.61
C ARG A 483 11.25 -9.27 18.32
N GLY A 484 12.31 -8.79 17.69
CA GLY A 484 13.49 -9.57 17.34
C GLY A 484 13.27 -10.53 16.16
N MET A 485 12.19 -10.37 15.39
CA MET A 485 11.96 -11.19 14.21
C MET A 485 12.76 -10.66 13.03
N VAL A 486 13.26 -11.57 12.20
CA VAL A 486 13.86 -11.26 10.90
C VAL A 486 12.75 -10.93 9.90
N VAL A 487 12.86 -9.82 9.18
CA VAL A 487 11.84 -9.44 8.19
C VAL A 487 12.29 -9.81 6.78
N MET A 488 11.40 -10.44 6.02
CA MET A 488 11.52 -10.60 4.57
C MET A 488 10.53 -9.69 3.87
N LEU A 489 11.00 -8.74 3.07
CA LEU A 489 10.14 -8.02 2.13
C LEU A 489 9.97 -8.88 0.87
N LYS A 490 8.73 -9.32 0.60
CA LYS A 490 8.36 -10.22 -0.50
C LYS A 490 7.26 -9.58 -1.38
N PRO A 491 7.59 -8.56 -2.19
CA PRO A 491 6.62 -7.94 -3.09
C PRO A 491 6.09 -8.96 -4.11
N GLN A 492 4.79 -8.93 -4.38
CA GLN A 492 4.13 -9.89 -5.27
C GLN A 492 3.28 -9.19 -6.33
N ILE A 493 3.23 -9.79 -7.52
CA ILE A 493 2.29 -9.38 -8.57
C ILE A 493 1.09 -10.33 -8.54
N TRP A 494 -0.10 -9.78 -8.34
CA TRP A 494 -1.34 -10.52 -8.48
C TRP A 494 -2.02 -10.23 -9.82
N SER A 495 -2.68 -11.22 -10.42
CA SER A 495 -3.37 -11.07 -11.69
C SER A 495 -4.81 -11.54 -11.60
N HIS A 496 -5.72 -10.71 -12.13
CA HIS A 496 -7.14 -11.06 -12.27
C HIS A 496 -7.41 -12.07 -13.40
N MET A 497 -6.43 -12.31 -14.29
CA MET A 497 -6.61 -13.04 -15.54
C MET A 497 -5.99 -14.44 -15.53
N GLY A 498 -5.18 -14.77 -14.52
CA GLY A 498 -4.49 -16.05 -14.41
C GLY A 498 -3.37 -15.99 -13.38
N TRP A 499 -2.65 -17.10 -13.23
CA TRP A 499 -1.49 -17.19 -12.35
C TRP A 499 -0.29 -16.45 -12.96
N PRO A 500 0.46 -15.61 -12.21
CA PRO A 500 1.63 -14.86 -12.73
C PRO A 500 2.66 -15.72 -13.47
N GLY A 501 2.79 -16.99 -13.11
CA GLY A 501 3.69 -17.92 -13.80
C GLY A 501 3.32 -18.19 -15.26
N ASP A 502 2.08 -17.90 -15.69
CA ASP A 502 1.62 -18.01 -17.07
C ASP A 502 1.88 -16.75 -17.92
N ILE A 503 2.50 -15.71 -17.35
CA ILE A 503 2.84 -14.50 -18.11
C ILE A 503 3.79 -14.87 -19.25
N ALA A 504 3.37 -14.59 -20.48
CA ALA A 504 4.10 -14.92 -21.69
C ALA A 504 3.93 -13.81 -22.73
N MET A 505 4.97 -13.01 -22.91
CA MET A 505 4.98 -11.91 -23.88
C MET A 505 5.04 -12.44 -25.33
N LYS A 506 4.57 -11.63 -26.29
CA LYS A 506 4.38 -12.08 -27.67
C LYS A 506 5.67 -12.13 -28.49
N ASN A 507 6.67 -11.36 -28.12
CA ASN A 507 7.96 -11.24 -28.80
C ASN A 507 9.02 -10.68 -27.82
N GLU A 508 10.27 -10.62 -28.29
CA GLU A 508 11.42 -10.18 -27.50
C GLU A 508 11.35 -8.69 -27.13
N GLU A 509 10.75 -7.85 -27.98
CA GLU A 509 10.54 -6.43 -27.67
C GLU A 509 9.57 -6.26 -26.49
N ASP A 510 8.48 -7.02 -26.48
CA ASP A 510 7.51 -7.04 -25.40
C ASP A 510 8.12 -7.63 -24.10
N TRP A 511 8.99 -8.65 -24.20
CA TRP A 511 9.76 -9.17 -23.06
C TRP A 511 10.72 -8.13 -22.49
N SER A 512 11.46 -7.43 -23.35
CA SER A 512 12.37 -6.36 -22.94
C SER A 512 11.62 -5.26 -22.21
N LEU A 513 10.42 -4.89 -22.69
CA LEU A 513 9.58 -3.89 -22.06
C LEU A 513 8.98 -4.40 -20.73
N PHE A 514 8.57 -5.66 -20.67
CA PHE A 514 8.13 -6.31 -19.42
C PHE A 514 9.22 -6.25 -18.34
N PHE A 515 10.46 -6.63 -18.66
CA PHE A 515 11.56 -6.58 -17.69
C PHE A 515 11.92 -5.15 -17.29
N SER A 516 11.80 -4.17 -18.19
CA SER A 516 11.94 -2.75 -17.84
C SER A 516 10.87 -2.30 -16.83
N TYR A 517 9.61 -2.67 -17.04
CA TYR A 517 8.52 -2.37 -16.10
C TYR A 517 8.68 -3.10 -14.77
N TYR A 518 9.11 -4.36 -14.81
CA TYR A 518 9.39 -5.13 -13.60
C TYR A 518 10.55 -4.55 -12.81
N GLU A 519 11.65 -4.16 -13.48
CA GLU A 519 12.79 -3.49 -12.86
C GLU A 519 12.37 -2.19 -12.17
N ASN A 520 11.63 -1.32 -12.87
CA ASN A 520 11.13 -0.06 -12.31
C ASN A 520 10.30 -0.28 -11.03
N TRP A 521 9.52 -1.36 -10.98
CA TRP A 521 8.69 -1.71 -9.84
C TRP A 521 9.48 -2.34 -8.69
N ILE A 522 10.31 -3.36 -8.96
CA ILE A 522 11.01 -4.09 -7.90
C ILE A 522 12.15 -3.28 -7.27
N MET A 523 12.79 -2.37 -8.03
CA MET A 523 13.85 -1.51 -7.50
C MET A 523 13.34 -0.50 -6.46
N HIS A 524 12.06 -0.16 -6.48
CA HIS A 524 11.44 0.62 -5.42
C HIS A 524 11.48 -0.11 -4.08
N TYR A 525 11.09 -1.39 -4.04
CA TYR A 525 11.12 -2.18 -2.83
C TYR A 525 12.55 -2.58 -2.41
N ALA A 526 13.47 -2.75 -3.36
CA ALA A 526 14.88 -2.93 -3.04
C ALA A 526 15.48 -1.69 -2.37
N LEU A 527 15.09 -0.49 -2.83
CA LEU A 527 15.47 0.77 -2.19
C LEU A 527 14.85 0.88 -0.80
N LEU A 528 13.56 0.57 -0.65
CA LEU A 528 12.85 0.60 0.62
C LEU A 528 13.50 -0.35 1.64
N ALA A 529 13.84 -1.57 1.21
CA ALA A 529 14.51 -2.55 2.07
C ALA A 529 15.92 -2.12 2.50
N GLU A 530 16.66 -1.38 1.66
CA GLU A 530 17.95 -0.81 2.05
C GLU A 530 17.81 0.40 2.97
N MET A 531 16.83 1.27 2.71
CA MET A 531 16.56 2.45 3.53
C MET A 531 16.19 2.07 4.97
N TYR A 532 15.35 1.05 5.14
CA TYR A 532 14.79 0.66 6.44
C TYR A 532 15.43 -0.62 7.02
N ASP A 533 16.65 -0.96 6.58
CA ASP A 533 17.44 -2.09 7.09
C ASP A 533 16.67 -3.43 7.16
N ILE A 534 15.81 -3.72 6.16
CA ILE A 534 15.07 -4.98 6.09
C ILE A 534 16.02 -6.11 5.72
N GLU A 535 16.06 -7.15 6.56
CA GLU A 535 17.10 -8.18 6.53
C GLU A 535 17.11 -9.06 5.27
N LEU A 536 15.93 -9.44 4.76
CA LEU A 536 15.76 -10.30 3.58
C LEU A 536 14.88 -9.61 2.52
N PHE A 537 15.24 -9.76 1.26
CA PHE A 537 14.46 -9.31 0.12
C PHE A 537 14.21 -10.46 -0.86
N CYS A 538 12.94 -10.72 -1.16
CA CYS A 538 12.53 -11.67 -2.19
C CYS A 538 12.21 -10.90 -3.48
N ALA A 539 13.08 -11.02 -4.47
CA ALA A 539 13.06 -10.22 -5.69
C ALA A 539 12.08 -10.69 -6.77
N GLY A 540 11.29 -11.74 -6.49
CA GLY A 540 10.26 -12.24 -7.37
C GLY A 540 9.62 -13.53 -6.87
N VAL A 541 8.39 -13.77 -7.33
CA VAL A 541 7.55 -14.89 -6.90
C VAL A 541 6.87 -15.49 -8.13
N GLU A 542 7.17 -16.76 -8.40
CA GLU A 542 6.43 -17.65 -9.32
C GLU A 542 6.33 -17.20 -10.80
N PHE A 543 7.28 -16.46 -11.34
CA PHE A 543 7.35 -16.09 -12.77
C PHE A 543 7.89 -17.23 -13.66
N GLN A 544 7.32 -18.43 -13.56
CA GLN A 544 7.80 -19.67 -14.17
C GLN A 544 8.20 -19.54 -15.64
N GLN A 545 7.35 -18.99 -16.51
CA GLN A 545 7.73 -18.85 -17.93
C GLN A 545 8.92 -17.91 -18.11
N ALA A 546 8.95 -16.77 -17.42
CA ALA A 546 10.01 -15.78 -17.54
C ALA A 546 11.36 -16.30 -17.01
N THR A 547 11.35 -17.03 -15.89
CA THR A 547 12.59 -17.59 -15.29
C THR A 547 13.18 -18.73 -16.11
N LEU A 548 12.33 -19.55 -16.75
CA LEU A 548 12.78 -20.65 -17.60
C LEU A 548 13.24 -20.21 -18.99
N THR A 549 12.70 -19.11 -19.53
CA THR A 549 12.99 -18.66 -20.90
C THR A 549 13.93 -17.45 -21.00
N HIS A 550 14.03 -16.62 -19.94
CA HIS A 550 14.86 -15.40 -19.91
C HIS A 550 15.74 -15.32 -18.64
N PRO A 551 16.53 -16.35 -18.30
CA PRO A 551 17.35 -16.33 -17.08
C PRO A 551 18.37 -15.17 -17.05
N GLU A 552 18.90 -14.74 -18.19
CA GLU A 552 19.90 -13.67 -18.28
C GLU A 552 19.32 -12.29 -17.90
N ALA A 553 18.03 -12.07 -18.16
CA ALA A 553 17.34 -10.86 -17.75
C ALA A 553 17.18 -10.80 -16.22
N TRP A 554 16.83 -11.92 -15.60
CA TRP A 554 16.78 -12.07 -14.14
C TRP A 554 18.16 -11.91 -13.48
N GLU A 555 19.21 -12.54 -14.02
CA GLU A 555 20.57 -12.37 -13.51
C GLU A 555 21.05 -10.92 -13.58
N THR A 556 20.68 -10.21 -14.65
CA THR A 556 20.98 -8.76 -14.79
C THR A 556 20.24 -7.95 -13.73
N LEU A 557 18.95 -8.21 -13.53
CA LEU A 557 18.16 -7.57 -12.48
C LEU A 557 18.74 -7.84 -11.08
N PHE A 558 19.08 -9.08 -10.76
CA PHE A 558 19.66 -9.44 -9.46
C PHE A 558 21.01 -8.77 -9.22
N ARG A 559 21.85 -8.59 -10.25
CA ARG A 559 23.08 -7.78 -10.13
C ARG A 559 22.80 -6.33 -9.79
N LYS A 560 21.79 -5.71 -10.41
CA LYS A 560 21.37 -4.34 -10.08
C LYS A 560 20.85 -4.24 -8.64
N ILE A 561 19.99 -5.17 -8.23
CA ILE A 561 19.49 -5.24 -6.85
C ILE A 561 20.65 -5.37 -5.86
N ARG A 562 21.62 -6.27 -6.10
CA ARG A 562 22.83 -6.40 -5.25
C ARG A 562 23.70 -5.15 -5.22
N SER A 563 23.70 -4.36 -6.28
CA SER A 563 24.42 -3.09 -6.31
C SER A 563 23.75 -2.05 -5.41
N LEU A 564 22.43 -2.13 -5.21
CA LEU A 564 21.68 -1.23 -4.34
C LEU A 564 21.55 -1.74 -2.89
N TYR A 565 21.19 -3.01 -2.72
CA TYR A 565 20.77 -3.64 -1.46
C TYR A 565 21.85 -4.57 -0.88
N GLY A 566 22.17 -4.39 0.41
CA GLY A 566 23.22 -5.12 1.13
C GLY A 566 22.76 -6.38 1.86
N GLY A 567 21.47 -6.53 2.13
CA GLY A 567 20.90 -7.66 2.89
C GLY A 567 20.83 -8.97 2.11
N TYR A 568 20.08 -9.93 2.62
CA TYR A 568 19.94 -11.25 2.02
C TYR A 568 18.95 -11.23 0.84
N LEU A 569 19.32 -11.82 -0.29
CA LEU A 569 18.51 -11.81 -1.52
C LEU A 569 18.07 -13.22 -1.90
N THR A 570 16.80 -13.37 -2.27
CA THR A 570 16.26 -14.62 -2.81
C THR A 570 15.19 -14.38 -3.88
N TYR A 571 14.68 -15.48 -4.43
CA TYR A 571 13.55 -15.54 -5.37
C TYR A 571 12.70 -16.77 -5.02
N ALA A 572 11.39 -16.60 -4.89
CA ALA A 572 10.46 -17.66 -4.53
C ALA A 572 9.92 -18.36 -5.78
N ALA A 573 10.56 -19.45 -6.20
CA ALA A 573 10.10 -20.23 -7.33
C ALA A 573 8.88 -21.08 -6.99
N ASN A 574 8.00 -21.30 -7.96
CA ASN A 574 6.94 -22.29 -7.85
C ASN A 574 7.53 -23.70 -7.73
N TRP A 575 6.79 -24.58 -7.05
CA TRP A 575 7.08 -26.00 -7.04
C TRP A 575 6.99 -26.60 -8.46
N GLY A 576 7.70 -27.71 -8.70
CA GLY A 576 7.69 -28.40 -9.99
C GLY A 576 8.64 -27.77 -11.01
N ALA A 577 8.12 -27.45 -12.19
CA ALA A 577 8.94 -27.13 -13.37
C ALA A 577 9.88 -25.93 -13.17
N GLU A 578 9.46 -24.92 -12.41
CA GLU A 578 10.28 -23.73 -12.15
C GLU A 578 11.49 -24.05 -11.28
N ILE A 579 11.28 -24.49 -10.04
CA ILE A 579 12.39 -24.79 -9.11
C ILE A 579 13.33 -25.90 -9.64
N GLU A 580 12.80 -26.87 -10.38
CA GLU A 580 13.58 -27.97 -10.97
C GLU A 580 14.40 -27.54 -12.21
N GLY A 581 14.01 -26.43 -12.87
CA GLY A 581 14.56 -26.01 -14.17
C GLY A 581 15.27 -24.65 -14.19
N ALA A 582 14.95 -23.74 -13.27
CA ALA A 582 15.45 -22.37 -13.25
C ALA A 582 16.96 -22.30 -12.97
N ARG A 583 17.62 -21.35 -13.62
CA ARG A 583 19.09 -21.15 -13.56
C ARG A 583 19.44 -19.72 -13.18
N ILE A 584 18.78 -19.19 -12.16
CA ILE A 584 18.87 -17.76 -11.77
C ILE A 584 19.53 -17.56 -10.39
N TRP A 585 20.10 -18.63 -9.83
CA TRP A 585 20.45 -18.70 -8.40
C TRP A 585 21.78 -18.05 -8.03
N ASP A 586 22.70 -17.86 -8.98
CA ASP A 586 24.08 -17.48 -8.73
C ASP A 586 24.22 -16.20 -7.88
N GLN A 587 23.39 -15.20 -8.17
CA GLN A 587 23.37 -13.90 -7.49
C GLN A 587 22.58 -13.91 -6.16
N LEU A 588 21.87 -15.00 -5.84
CA LEU A 588 20.99 -15.14 -4.68
C LEU A 588 21.72 -15.82 -3.52
N ASP A 589 21.34 -15.46 -2.29
CA ASP A 589 21.86 -16.09 -1.07
C ASP A 589 21.16 -17.43 -0.79
N PHE A 590 19.88 -17.53 -1.16
CA PHE A 590 19.06 -18.71 -0.95
C PHE A 590 18.37 -19.12 -2.24
N ILE A 591 18.28 -20.42 -2.44
CA ILE A 591 17.32 -21.02 -3.36
C ILE A 591 16.01 -21.14 -2.59
N SER A 592 14.91 -20.69 -3.16
CA SER A 592 13.65 -20.71 -2.45
C SER A 592 12.50 -21.25 -3.27
N VAL A 593 11.58 -21.93 -2.57
CA VAL A 593 10.42 -22.57 -3.17
C VAL A 593 9.13 -22.25 -2.41
N ASN A 594 8.07 -21.97 -3.17
CA ASN A 594 6.70 -22.06 -2.73
C ASN A 594 6.24 -23.53 -2.89
N CYS A 595 6.29 -24.27 -1.79
CA CYS A 595 6.26 -25.73 -1.75
C CYS A 595 4.84 -26.28 -1.56
N TYR A 596 4.07 -26.36 -2.65
CA TYR A 596 2.73 -26.94 -2.65
C TYR A 596 2.64 -28.29 -3.39
N TYR A 597 3.71 -29.08 -3.35
CA TYR A 597 3.70 -30.46 -3.82
C TYR A 597 2.64 -31.27 -3.06
N PRO A 598 1.81 -32.09 -3.73
CA PRO A 598 0.95 -33.05 -3.05
C PRO A 598 1.74 -34.03 -2.20
N ILE A 599 1.35 -34.22 -0.94
CA ILE A 599 1.97 -35.19 -0.02
C ILE A 599 1.18 -36.51 0.04
N SER A 600 0.01 -36.60 -0.57
CA SER A 600 -0.66 -37.89 -0.80
C SER A 600 -1.66 -37.79 -1.95
N LYS A 601 -1.88 -38.90 -2.64
CA LYS A 601 -2.95 -39.06 -3.66
C LYS A 601 -4.15 -39.84 -3.12
N GLN A 602 -4.07 -40.31 -1.88
CA GLN A 602 -5.11 -41.12 -1.28
C GLN A 602 -6.22 -40.24 -0.71
N GLU A 603 -7.44 -40.74 -0.75
CA GLU A 603 -8.62 -40.07 -0.17
C GLU A 603 -8.59 -40.09 1.37
N SER A 604 -7.90 -41.06 1.97
CA SER A 604 -7.81 -41.25 3.43
C SER A 604 -6.47 -41.88 3.80
N PRO A 605 -5.34 -41.16 3.61
CA PRO A 605 -4.02 -41.67 3.98
C PRO A 605 -3.91 -41.82 5.50
N THR A 606 -3.02 -42.70 5.96
CA THR A 606 -2.56 -42.70 7.36
C THR A 606 -1.59 -41.54 7.62
N ASP A 607 -1.29 -41.25 8.88
CA ASP A 607 -0.33 -40.18 9.24
C ASP A 607 1.09 -40.52 8.76
N GLU A 608 1.46 -41.80 8.80
CA GLU A 608 2.73 -42.29 8.24
C GLU A 608 2.80 -42.12 6.72
N GLU A 609 1.69 -42.29 5.99
CA GLU A 609 1.67 -42.07 4.55
C GLU A 609 1.80 -40.58 4.20
N LEU A 610 1.20 -39.69 5.00
CA LEU A 610 1.40 -38.24 4.86
C LEU A 610 2.86 -37.84 5.16
N LEU A 611 3.45 -38.41 6.21
CA LEU A 611 4.86 -38.20 6.54
C LEU A 611 5.78 -38.65 5.39
N SER A 612 5.64 -39.89 4.91
CA SER A 612 6.45 -40.40 3.80
C SER A 612 6.25 -39.59 2.51
N GLY A 613 5.05 -39.04 2.31
CA GLY A 613 4.79 -38.11 1.22
C GLY A 613 5.58 -36.81 1.34
N MET A 614 5.65 -36.24 2.53
CA MET A 614 6.46 -35.05 2.79
C MET A 614 7.97 -35.34 2.69
N GLU A 615 8.45 -36.45 3.25
CA GLU A 615 9.85 -36.89 3.12
C GLU A 615 10.25 -36.99 1.64
N ALA A 616 9.39 -37.58 0.79
CA ALA A 616 9.62 -37.65 -0.64
C ALA A 616 9.63 -36.28 -1.36
N VAL A 617 8.97 -35.26 -0.79
CA VAL A 617 9.07 -33.88 -1.29
C VAL A 617 10.42 -33.28 -0.88
N LEU A 618 10.84 -33.46 0.37
CA LEU A 618 12.13 -32.97 0.87
C LEU A 618 13.31 -33.62 0.15
N ASP A 619 13.25 -34.92 -0.15
CA ASP A 619 14.25 -35.63 -0.97
C ASP A 619 14.45 -35.00 -2.35
N LYS A 620 13.38 -34.48 -2.97
CA LYS A 620 13.48 -33.80 -4.27
C LYS A 620 14.17 -32.45 -4.14
N LEU A 621 13.81 -31.71 -3.10
CA LEU A 621 14.37 -30.39 -2.83
C LEU A 621 15.85 -30.49 -2.41
N GLU A 622 16.23 -31.49 -1.62
CA GLU A 622 17.63 -31.75 -1.24
C GLU A 622 18.49 -32.05 -2.48
N GLN A 623 17.93 -32.75 -3.48
CA GLN A 623 18.63 -32.97 -4.75
C GLN A 623 18.90 -31.66 -5.52
N ILE A 624 18.07 -30.63 -5.35
CA ILE A 624 18.27 -29.32 -5.99
C ILE A 624 19.32 -28.51 -5.22
N ASP A 625 19.23 -28.48 -3.89
CA ASP A 625 20.22 -27.89 -2.99
C ASP A 625 21.64 -28.42 -3.29
N ARG A 626 21.81 -29.74 -3.32
CA ARG A 626 23.10 -30.39 -3.62
C ARG A 626 23.67 -30.07 -5.01
N ARG A 627 22.84 -29.73 -6.00
CA ARG A 627 23.28 -29.40 -7.37
C ARG A 627 23.80 -27.96 -7.50
N THR A 628 23.39 -27.10 -6.58
CA THR A 628 23.56 -25.65 -6.68
C THR A 628 24.49 -25.10 -5.60
N ASP A 629 24.78 -25.88 -4.56
CA ASP A 629 25.67 -25.53 -3.44
C ASP A 629 25.24 -24.24 -2.75
N LYS A 630 23.92 -24.04 -2.64
CA LYS A 630 23.28 -22.89 -2.00
C LYS A 630 22.22 -23.36 -1.01
N PRO A 631 22.16 -22.79 0.20
CA PRO A 631 21.15 -23.15 1.18
C PRO A 631 19.74 -22.89 0.65
N MET A 632 18.77 -23.70 1.09
CA MET A 632 17.39 -23.59 0.66
C MET A 632 16.48 -22.94 1.71
N MET A 633 15.45 -22.21 1.24
CA MET A 633 14.30 -21.79 2.04
C MET A 633 12.98 -22.29 1.43
N ILE A 634 12.04 -22.62 2.29
CA ILE A 634 10.64 -22.80 1.91
C ILE A 634 9.95 -21.45 2.16
N THR A 635 9.82 -20.63 1.12
CA THR A 635 9.24 -19.28 1.19
C THR A 635 7.72 -19.28 1.25
N GLU A 636 7.10 -20.42 1.02
CA GLU A 636 5.69 -20.63 1.22
C GLU A 636 5.36 -22.11 1.34
N ILE A 637 4.56 -22.49 2.34
CA ILE A 637 3.94 -23.81 2.46
C ILE A 637 2.74 -23.70 3.39
N GLY A 638 1.67 -24.43 3.11
CA GLY A 638 0.49 -24.41 3.96
C GLY A 638 -0.57 -25.40 3.50
N PHE A 639 -1.55 -25.63 4.36
CA PHE A 639 -2.67 -26.53 4.10
C PHE A 639 -3.97 -25.86 4.55
N LYS A 640 -5.00 -25.85 3.69
CA LYS A 640 -6.34 -25.36 4.03
C LYS A 640 -7.01 -26.28 5.07
N SER A 641 -7.90 -25.72 5.87
CA SER A 641 -8.73 -26.47 6.84
C SER A 641 -9.93 -27.13 6.14
N ILE A 642 -9.65 -28.05 5.22
CA ILE A 642 -10.62 -28.80 4.39
C ILE A 642 -10.38 -30.30 4.49
N ASP A 643 -11.24 -31.14 3.89
CA ASP A 643 -11.18 -32.59 4.10
C ASP A 643 -9.89 -33.23 3.58
N LYS A 644 -9.38 -32.82 2.42
CA LYS A 644 -8.26 -33.49 1.74
C LYS A 644 -7.18 -32.52 1.22
N PRO A 645 -6.60 -31.69 2.09
CA PRO A 645 -5.67 -30.64 1.67
C PRO A 645 -4.36 -31.20 1.10
N TRP A 646 -4.01 -32.46 1.39
CA TRP A 646 -2.79 -33.13 0.91
C TRP A 646 -2.77 -33.49 -0.58
N ILE A 647 -3.94 -33.52 -1.25
CA ILE A 647 -4.05 -33.95 -2.67
C ILE A 647 -3.69 -32.80 -3.62
N GLN A 648 -4.18 -31.60 -3.35
CA GLN A 648 -3.88 -30.38 -4.11
C GLN A 648 -3.69 -29.20 -3.13
N PRO A 649 -2.53 -29.12 -2.44
CA PRO A 649 -2.33 -28.13 -1.38
C PRO A 649 -2.47 -26.66 -1.82
N HIS A 650 -2.22 -26.37 -3.10
CA HIS A 650 -2.34 -25.04 -3.69
C HIS A 650 -3.76 -24.66 -4.11
N ALA A 651 -4.69 -25.62 -4.19
CA ALA A 651 -6.01 -25.40 -4.79
C ALA A 651 -7.02 -24.87 -3.75
N ASP A 652 -7.96 -24.06 -4.22
CA ASP A 652 -8.95 -23.46 -3.33
C ASP A 652 -9.95 -24.46 -2.74
N HIS A 653 -10.48 -25.39 -3.54
CA HIS A 653 -11.42 -26.42 -3.08
C HIS A 653 -12.57 -25.90 -2.19
N ASP A 654 -13.13 -24.73 -2.53
CA ASP A 654 -14.14 -24.05 -1.71
C ASP A 654 -15.42 -24.88 -1.52
N GLU A 655 -15.64 -25.90 -2.35
CA GLU A 655 -16.72 -26.87 -2.25
C GLU A 655 -16.61 -27.79 -1.01
N GLN A 656 -15.40 -28.00 -0.46
CA GLN A 656 -15.18 -28.92 0.66
C GLN A 656 -15.64 -28.34 2.00
N GLY A 657 -15.95 -29.21 2.96
CA GLY A 657 -16.32 -28.80 4.32
C GLY A 657 -15.13 -28.22 5.11
N VAL A 658 -15.41 -27.53 6.21
CA VAL A 658 -14.36 -27.16 7.19
C VAL A 658 -13.90 -28.40 7.92
N ASN A 659 -12.60 -28.69 7.91
CA ASN A 659 -11.99 -29.80 8.63
C ASN A 659 -10.62 -29.38 9.20
N ASN A 660 -10.60 -29.09 10.50
CA ASN A 660 -9.39 -28.67 11.19
C ASN A 660 -8.42 -29.83 11.45
N ASP A 661 -8.93 -31.05 11.61
CA ASP A 661 -8.10 -32.23 11.90
C ASP A 661 -7.22 -32.58 10.71
N SER A 662 -7.74 -32.45 9.47
CA SER A 662 -6.94 -32.64 8.26
C SER A 662 -5.79 -31.63 8.15
N GLN A 663 -5.99 -30.38 8.56
CA GLN A 663 -4.93 -29.39 8.60
C GLN A 663 -3.87 -29.76 9.66
N VAL A 664 -4.30 -30.13 10.87
CA VAL A 664 -3.41 -30.61 11.96
C VAL A 664 -2.51 -31.74 11.47
N ARG A 665 -3.09 -32.78 10.86
CA ARG A 665 -2.35 -33.95 10.36
C ARG A 665 -1.29 -33.59 9.32
N CYS A 666 -1.59 -32.66 8.42
CA CYS A 666 -0.60 -32.20 7.45
C CYS A 666 0.56 -31.43 8.11
N TYR A 667 0.26 -30.55 9.08
CA TYR A 667 1.30 -29.82 9.81
C TYR A 667 2.18 -30.77 10.64
N GLU A 668 1.59 -31.78 11.30
CA GLU A 668 2.35 -32.80 12.03
C GLU A 668 3.27 -33.61 11.11
N ALA A 669 2.76 -34.07 9.96
CA ALA A 669 3.58 -34.77 8.95
C ALA A 669 4.72 -33.88 8.45
N MET A 670 4.42 -32.62 8.14
CA MET A 670 5.41 -31.64 7.66
C MET A 670 6.53 -31.39 8.67
N PHE A 671 6.19 -31.09 9.92
CA PHE A 671 7.17 -30.78 10.96
C PHE A 671 7.98 -31.99 11.41
N ARG A 672 7.39 -33.18 11.41
CA ARG A 672 8.13 -34.43 11.63
C ARG A 672 9.20 -34.63 10.56
N ALA A 673 8.86 -34.40 9.30
CA ALA A 673 9.81 -34.52 8.19
C ALA A 673 10.93 -33.47 8.25
N LEU A 674 10.64 -32.25 8.72
CA LEU A 674 11.59 -31.14 8.74
C LEU A 674 12.56 -31.12 9.93
N LYS A 675 12.35 -31.97 10.95
CA LYS A 675 13.07 -31.94 12.23
C LYS A 675 14.59 -32.02 12.07
N ASP A 676 15.07 -32.87 11.16
CA ASP A 676 16.51 -33.14 10.97
C ASP A 676 17.09 -32.51 9.69
N GLU A 677 16.33 -31.67 8.98
CA GLU A 677 16.73 -31.08 7.69
C GLU A 677 17.46 -29.74 7.87
N SER A 678 18.73 -29.79 8.29
CA SER A 678 19.54 -28.59 8.57
C SER A 678 19.87 -27.73 7.34
N TRP A 679 19.71 -28.25 6.12
CA TRP A 679 19.94 -27.52 4.88
C TRP A 679 18.77 -26.56 4.53
N ILE A 680 17.59 -26.77 5.14
CA ILE A 680 16.49 -25.81 5.12
C ILE A 680 16.75 -24.71 6.15
N GLN A 681 17.17 -23.55 5.67
CA GLN A 681 17.52 -22.39 6.50
C GLN A 681 16.31 -21.49 6.84
N GLY A 682 15.17 -21.70 6.19
CA GLY A 682 13.98 -20.89 6.43
C GLY A 682 12.67 -21.58 6.02
N ILE A 683 11.63 -21.41 6.81
CA ILE A 683 10.25 -21.87 6.52
C ILE A 683 9.28 -20.74 6.81
N TYR A 684 8.50 -20.37 5.80
CA TYR A 684 7.44 -19.37 5.88
C TYR A 684 6.09 -20.03 5.57
N LEU A 685 5.25 -20.16 6.59
CA LEU A 685 3.93 -20.75 6.46
C LEU A 685 2.96 -19.77 5.80
N TRP A 686 2.15 -20.25 4.85
CA TRP A 686 0.98 -19.53 4.36
C TRP A 686 -0.22 -19.89 5.25
N GLN A 687 -0.80 -18.97 6.00
CA GLN A 687 -0.43 -17.56 6.19
C GLN A 687 -0.87 -17.09 7.58
N TRP A 688 -0.40 -15.92 8.00
CA TRP A 688 -0.89 -15.25 9.22
C TRP A 688 -1.58 -13.92 8.85
N PRO A 689 -2.84 -13.68 9.26
CA PRO A 689 -3.60 -12.53 8.80
C PRO A 689 -3.21 -11.24 9.53
N SER A 690 -3.38 -10.07 8.89
CA SER A 690 -3.19 -8.75 9.50
C SER A 690 -4.19 -8.38 10.60
N TYR A 691 -5.20 -9.19 10.85
CA TYR A 691 -6.11 -9.03 12.00
C TYR A 691 -6.67 -10.39 12.45
N MET A 692 -6.84 -10.55 13.77
CA MET A 692 -7.13 -11.86 14.36
C MET A 692 -8.55 -12.37 14.08
N ASP A 693 -9.53 -11.50 13.83
CA ASP A 693 -10.91 -11.94 13.51
C ASP A 693 -11.05 -12.57 12.10
N TYR A 694 -9.99 -12.58 11.29
CA TYR A 694 -10.00 -13.12 9.93
C TYR A 694 -10.45 -14.59 9.86
N TYR A 695 -9.96 -15.46 10.76
CA TYR A 695 -10.25 -16.90 10.69
C TYR A 695 -11.74 -17.22 10.87
N ARG A 696 -12.49 -16.36 11.58
CA ARG A 696 -13.95 -16.54 11.79
C ARG A 696 -14.72 -16.37 10.49
N HIS A 697 -14.25 -15.47 9.64
CA HIS A 697 -14.83 -15.21 8.32
C HIS A 697 -14.29 -16.17 7.26
N ASN A 698 -13.11 -16.77 7.51
CA ASN A 698 -12.43 -17.69 6.59
C ASN A 698 -12.04 -19.02 7.26
N PRO A 699 -13.02 -19.80 7.78
CA PRO A 699 -12.72 -21.00 8.58
C PRO A 699 -12.02 -22.11 7.78
N LYS A 700 -12.21 -22.15 6.45
CA LYS A 700 -11.53 -23.09 5.53
C LYS A 700 -10.13 -22.62 5.10
N GLY A 701 -9.74 -21.39 5.42
CA GLY A 701 -8.52 -20.77 4.92
C GLY A 701 -7.24 -21.45 5.40
N PHE A 702 -6.11 -21.04 4.83
CA PHE A 702 -4.79 -21.59 5.13
C PHE A 702 -4.27 -21.27 6.54
N THR A 703 -4.71 -20.14 7.12
CA THR A 703 -4.21 -19.71 8.42
C THR A 703 -4.40 -20.78 9.50
N PRO A 704 -3.36 -21.10 10.29
CA PRO A 704 -3.52 -21.88 11.51
C PRO A 704 -4.03 -21.01 12.68
N ALA A 705 -3.91 -19.67 12.60
CA ALA A 705 -4.26 -18.75 13.69
C ALA A 705 -5.72 -18.94 14.15
N GLY A 706 -5.92 -19.09 15.46
CA GLY A 706 -7.23 -19.33 16.07
C GLY A 706 -7.80 -20.73 15.82
N LYS A 707 -7.02 -21.66 15.26
CA LYS A 707 -7.41 -23.04 14.94
C LYS A 707 -6.53 -24.07 15.65
N PRO A 708 -6.95 -25.34 15.74
CA PRO A 708 -6.14 -26.40 16.36
C PRO A 708 -4.72 -26.55 15.81
N ALA A 709 -4.49 -26.23 14.52
CA ALA A 709 -3.16 -26.29 13.90
C ALA A 709 -2.17 -25.26 14.48
N GLU A 710 -2.64 -24.17 15.11
CA GLU A 710 -1.75 -23.19 15.75
C GLU A 710 -0.88 -23.82 16.85
N GLU A 711 -1.46 -24.74 17.63
CA GLU A 711 -0.74 -25.41 18.72
C GLU A 711 0.34 -26.35 18.18
N VAL A 712 0.10 -26.99 17.03
CA VAL A 712 1.10 -27.82 16.35
C VAL A 712 2.28 -26.97 15.90
N VAL A 713 2.00 -25.79 15.31
CA VAL A 713 3.03 -24.82 14.90
C VAL A 713 3.80 -24.32 16.12
N ARG A 714 3.11 -23.94 17.19
CA ARG A 714 3.71 -23.44 18.42
C ARG A 714 4.70 -24.43 19.02
N LYS A 715 4.32 -25.70 19.11
CA LYS A 715 5.20 -26.77 19.60
C LYS A 715 6.47 -26.89 18.78
N TYR A 716 6.34 -26.90 17.45
CA TYR A 716 7.49 -26.99 16.56
C TYR A 716 8.41 -25.75 16.66
N PHE A 717 7.86 -24.53 16.58
CA PHE A 717 8.65 -23.30 16.61
C PHE A 717 9.35 -23.06 17.97
N THR A 718 8.74 -23.52 19.06
CA THR A 718 9.34 -23.39 20.40
C THR A 718 10.18 -24.59 20.82
N ASN A 719 10.36 -25.59 19.94
CA ASN A 719 11.03 -26.87 20.24
C ASN A 719 10.43 -27.59 21.46
N GLN A 720 9.11 -27.54 21.64
CA GLN A 720 8.38 -28.29 22.66
C GLN A 720 7.93 -29.63 22.06
N ASP A 721 8.40 -30.74 22.66
CA ASP A 721 8.02 -32.12 22.27
C ASP A 721 6.58 -32.47 22.67
#